data_AF-A0A818AY22-F1
#
_entry.id   AF-A0A818AY22-F1
#
_cell.length_a   1.000
_cell.length_b   1.000
_cell.length_c   1.000
_cell.angle_alpha   90.00
_cell.angle_beta   90.00
_cell.angle_gamma   90.00
#
_symmetry.space_group_name_H-M   'P 1'
#
loop_
_entity.id
_entity.type
_entity.pdbx_description
1 polymer ?
#
loop_
_entity_poly.entity_id
_entity_poly.type
_entity_poly.pdbx_seq_one_letter_code
_entity_poly.pdbx_strand_id
1 'polypeptide(L)'
;MTSVTESSLSDKARSVACEDNCFGAYHLIWLDGLIDSPKYLDKQNELRLSINYLQTFNEVDKCIKYIQSVSSQHRLIVIANDDFCQQLIPEVHGLPGVFSIHIYCENKQHDCQQNKLYSKVKNDYDQFDDVINRIGFDQSRRIEDRCDQPMLINVCNTNNNHELSTTEMGGQFVQSQLLIASLLKMETTSTDQKEFICKCRELYKDEKTQLRFIDEFERDYASDFSLWWYTRETFLYHLLNTALRVQDIDLLFYFGFFIRDLEEQLRELRQNQYSSPIHVYRAQLMSIEELNLLKDSKNKLISMNSFLSTTCDPRLARFYLGSSTNDDKFQRILFEINADPLQDNIKPFADISRRSVFKQEEEILLMPGSIFRLENISCDDDKIWHIKMNLCSDSECELQTIFSHMTNQYDSTSTKLTLFGRVLIDMAQFDYAEKYLCRRLKQISSEHQDSYKCYHALGKVSFEKGEYEKSINYLVASREILQKRRPNDFRIAYIYNSIGEVYQKKGEIKEALQSYEKALDIFKQTFADDHENIAWCYNNLGIIYLEQKKFSEALQYLTKALNIKQGKLPDGHPCLGNTYNNLSNVHYFRHEYEQALKKYQLSYEIFKKSLTPQHPSIARVLKNIGIVYEATKAFIEAKIHYEKALYIRKQIFKPEHPDLIEISKDIERVSLKIQ
;
A
#
# COMPACT_ATOMS: atom_id res chain seq x y z
N MET A 1 55.79 -0.04 16.33
CA MET A 1 55.83 1.31 15.74
C MET A 1 55.17 1.26 14.37
N THR A 2 54.59 2.38 13.93
CA THR A 2 54.24 2.71 12.52
C THR A 2 53.54 1.64 11.67
N SER A 3 52.25 1.85 11.51
CA SER A 3 51.40 1.35 10.42
C SER A 3 51.99 1.57 9.02
N VAL A 4 51.54 0.75 8.07
CA VAL A 4 51.49 1.06 6.63
C VAL A 4 50.02 1.05 6.22
N THR A 5 49.60 2.05 5.44
CA THR A 5 48.18 2.39 5.22
C THR A 5 47.61 1.87 3.91
N GLU A 6 46.31 1.57 3.91
CA GLU A 6 45.51 1.35 2.71
C GLU A 6 45.28 2.70 1.98
N SER A 7 45.96 2.94 0.87
CA SER A 7 45.82 4.20 0.11
C SER A 7 46.21 4.10 -1.37
N SER A 8 45.76 3.06 -2.08
CA SER A 8 46.12 2.81 -3.49
C SER A 8 44.95 2.48 -4.43
N LEU A 9 43.70 2.62 -3.97
CA LEU A 9 42.48 2.47 -4.79
C LEU A 9 41.57 3.71 -4.80
N SER A 10 41.85 4.73 -3.98
CA SER A 10 41.02 5.95 -3.86
C SER A 10 41.15 6.92 -5.05
N ASP A 11 42.29 6.94 -5.73
CA ASP A 11 42.71 8.15 -6.44
C ASP A 11 42.31 8.20 -7.91
N LYS A 12 41.72 7.12 -8.46
CA LYS A 12 40.97 7.18 -9.73
C LYS A 12 39.53 7.66 -9.58
N ALA A 13 39.01 7.79 -8.35
CA ALA A 13 37.69 8.33 -8.06
C ALA A 13 37.72 9.84 -7.69
N ARG A 14 38.87 10.51 -7.82
CA ARG A 14 39.10 11.89 -7.32
C ARG A 14 39.44 12.94 -8.38
N SER A 15 39.31 12.62 -9.67
CA SER A 15 39.59 13.56 -10.77
C SER A 15 38.41 13.77 -11.74
N VAL A 16 37.18 13.47 -11.31
CA VAL A 16 35.94 13.87 -12.01
C VAL A 16 35.09 14.62 -10.98
N ALA A 17 35.39 15.91 -10.81
CA ALA A 17 34.70 16.78 -9.87
C ALA A 17 33.75 17.71 -10.64
N CYS A 18 32.46 17.66 -10.30
CA CYS A 18 31.38 18.55 -10.72
C CYS A 18 31.26 18.81 -12.25
N GLU A 19 30.53 17.93 -12.95
CA GLU A 19 29.72 18.35 -14.11
C GLU A 19 28.27 17.89 -13.88
N ASP A 20 27.36 18.85 -13.70
CA ASP A 20 26.03 18.64 -13.14
C ASP A 20 25.01 18.07 -14.13
N ASN A 21 24.04 17.29 -13.64
CA ASN A 21 22.87 16.82 -14.39
C ASN A 21 21.64 16.67 -13.45
N CYS A 22 21.14 17.78 -12.90
CA CYS A 22 19.83 17.83 -12.25
C CYS A 22 18.71 17.93 -13.31
N PHE A 23 17.67 17.11 -13.23
CA PHE A 23 16.73 16.90 -14.36
C PHE A 23 15.29 17.41 -14.17
N GLY A 24 15.07 18.30 -13.19
CA GLY A 24 13.78 18.93 -12.90
C GLY A 24 13.88 20.42 -12.58
N ALA A 25 14.96 20.86 -11.91
CA ALA A 25 15.24 22.28 -11.69
C ALA A 25 15.53 22.99 -13.03
N TYR A 26 14.80 24.07 -13.30
CA TYR A 26 15.23 25.03 -14.32
C TYR A 26 16.43 25.83 -13.79
N HIS A 27 17.41 26.09 -14.64
CA HIS A 27 18.41 27.12 -14.34
C HIS A 27 17.83 28.44 -14.79
N LEU A 28 17.45 29.30 -13.83
CA LEU A 28 17.02 30.66 -14.12
C LEU A 28 18.26 31.53 -14.31
N ILE A 29 18.29 32.24 -15.42
CA ILE A 29 19.36 33.18 -15.78
C ILE A 29 18.74 34.57 -15.89
N TRP A 30 19.16 35.51 -15.04
CA TRP A 30 18.65 36.88 -15.04
C TRP A 30 19.75 37.86 -15.45
N LEU A 31 19.58 38.50 -16.61
CA LEU A 31 20.44 39.56 -17.14
C LEU A 31 19.78 40.94 -16.94
N ASP A 32 20.36 41.78 -16.09
CA ASP A 32 19.94 43.16 -15.86
C ASP A 32 21.14 44.02 -15.42
N GLY A 33 21.24 45.25 -15.93
CA GLY A 33 22.37 46.15 -15.65
C GLY A 33 22.35 46.73 -14.22
N LEU A 34 21.21 46.64 -13.54
CA LEU A 34 20.99 47.04 -12.15
C LEU A 34 20.82 45.82 -11.23
N ILE A 35 21.15 44.59 -11.68
CA ILE A 35 20.92 43.35 -10.94
C ILE A 35 21.56 43.35 -9.53
N ASP A 36 22.73 43.97 -9.40
CA ASP A 36 23.49 44.08 -8.14
C ASP A 36 22.99 45.22 -7.22
N SER A 37 21.94 45.94 -7.62
CA SER A 37 21.37 47.03 -6.81
C SER A 37 20.54 46.51 -5.63
N PRO A 38 20.48 47.23 -4.50
CA PRO A 38 19.68 46.82 -3.34
C PRO A 38 18.20 46.57 -3.66
N LYS A 39 17.67 47.25 -4.68
CA LYS A 39 16.28 47.11 -5.16
C LYS A 39 15.93 45.69 -5.61
N TYR A 40 16.88 44.98 -6.23
CA TYR A 40 16.64 43.64 -6.76
C TYR A 40 17.15 42.51 -5.85
N LEU A 41 17.88 42.82 -4.78
CA LEU A 41 18.39 41.81 -3.85
C LEU A 41 17.24 40.97 -3.24
N ASP A 42 16.17 41.61 -2.79
CA ASP A 42 14.99 40.91 -2.26
C ASP A 42 14.27 40.07 -3.32
N LYS A 43 14.18 40.56 -4.56
CA LYS A 43 13.54 39.85 -5.69
C LYS A 43 14.39 38.69 -6.21
N GLN A 44 15.73 38.77 -6.12
CA GLN A 44 16.60 37.61 -6.33
C GLN A 44 16.38 36.55 -5.24
N ASN A 45 16.15 36.95 -3.99
CA ASN A 45 15.89 36.01 -2.90
C ASN A 45 14.52 35.33 -3.06
N GLU A 46 13.48 36.07 -3.45
CA GLU A 46 12.15 35.55 -3.78
C GLU A 46 12.19 34.53 -4.94
N LEU A 47 13.02 34.78 -5.96
CA LEU A 47 13.27 33.82 -7.04
C LEU A 47 14.09 32.61 -6.58
N ARG A 48 15.10 32.76 -5.72
CA ARG A 48 15.88 31.64 -5.15
C ARG A 48 15.06 30.72 -4.25
N LEU A 49 14.03 31.24 -3.58
CA LEU A 49 13.05 30.42 -2.87
C LEU A 49 12.19 29.57 -3.84
N SER A 50 11.95 30.07 -5.05
CA SER A 50 11.11 29.40 -6.05
C SER A 50 11.89 28.52 -7.03
N ILE A 51 13.22 28.65 -7.11
CA ILE A 51 14.06 28.00 -8.13
C ILE A 51 15.45 27.68 -7.57
N ASN A 52 15.79 26.39 -7.51
CA ASN A 52 17.03 25.88 -6.91
C ASN A 52 18.33 26.40 -7.55
N TYR A 53 18.27 27.04 -8.72
CA TYR A 53 19.44 27.61 -9.40
C TYR A 53 19.08 28.94 -10.10
N LEU A 54 19.40 30.07 -9.46
CA LEU A 54 19.37 31.42 -10.05
C LEU A 54 20.79 31.94 -10.26
N GLN A 55 21.18 32.12 -11.52
CA GLN A 55 22.42 32.79 -11.92
C GLN A 55 22.11 34.20 -12.44
N THR A 56 22.84 35.20 -11.93
CA THR A 56 22.68 36.61 -12.31
C THR A 56 23.83 37.10 -13.17
N PHE A 57 23.55 38.03 -14.07
CA PHE A 57 24.53 38.71 -14.93
C PHE A 57 24.20 40.19 -15.11
N ASN A 58 25.24 41.01 -15.20
CA ASN A 58 25.19 42.45 -15.49
C ASN A 58 25.82 42.80 -16.88
N GLU A 59 26.35 41.80 -17.58
CA GLU A 59 26.98 41.94 -18.91
C GLU A 59 26.49 40.86 -19.88
N VAL A 60 26.11 41.27 -21.10
CA VAL A 60 25.55 40.37 -22.13
C VAL A 60 26.52 39.28 -22.55
N ASP A 61 27.79 39.63 -22.82
CA ASP A 61 28.81 38.67 -23.28
C ASP A 61 29.08 37.54 -22.29
N LYS A 62 29.02 37.82 -20.99
CA LYS A 62 29.17 36.81 -19.93
C LYS A 62 27.94 35.90 -19.87
N CYS A 63 26.75 36.49 -19.98
CA CYS A 63 25.49 35.78 -20.03
C CYS A 63 25.40 34.85 -21.26
N ILE A 64 25.69 35.34 -22.46
CA ILE A 64 25.71 34.55 -23.71
C ILE A 64 26.68 33.37 -23.60
N LYS A 65 27.92 33.60 -23.17
CA LYS A 65 28.94 32.52 -23.06
C LYS A 65 28.51 31.43 -22.07
N TYR A 66 27.93 31.81 -20.93
CA TYR A 66 27.39 30.87 -19.95
C TYR A 66 26.16 30.12 -20.48
N ILE A 67 25.22 30.81 -21.12
CA ILE A 67 24.07 30.16 -21.77
C ILE A 67 24.55 29.16 -22.83
N GLN A 68 25.50 29.55 -23.70
CA GLN A 68 26.03 28.69 -24.75
C GLN A 68 26.74 27.45 -24.18
N SER A 69 27.52 27.55 -23.11
CA SER A 69 28.15 26.38 -22.48
C SER A 69 27.15 25.44 -21.79
N VAL A 70 26.12 25.95 -21.14
CA VAL A 70 25.19 25.16 -20.31
C VAL A 70 23.95 24.66 -21.09
N SER A 71 23.56 25.32 -22.19
CA SER A 71 22.34 25.05 -22.98
C SER A 71 22.28 23.72 -23.74
N SER A 72 23.33 22.89 -23.68
CA SER A 72 23.29 21.51 -24.18
C SER A 72 22.89 20.49 -23.10
N GLN A 73 22.94 20.89 -21.82
CA GLN A 73 22.79 20.01 -20.66
C GLN A 73 21.54 20.34 -19.83
N HIS A 74 21.25 21.63 -19.60
CA HIS A 74 20.19 22.07 -18.67
C HIS A 74 19.03 22.78 -19.39
N ARG A 75 17.84 22.77 -18.77
CA ARG A 75 16.70 23.59 -19.19
C ARG A 75 16.83 24.99 -18.61
N LEU A 76 17.15 25.96 -19.46
CA LEU A 76 17.37 27.35 -19.10
C LEU A 76 16.06 28.15 -19.26
N ILE A 77 15.68 28.90 -18.23
CA ILE A 77 14.75 30.02 -18.35
C ILE A 77 15.58 31.29 -18.31
N VAL A 78 15.35 32.21 -19.23
CA VAL A 78 16.10 33.47 -19.31
C VAL A 78 15.17 34.65 -19.04
N ILE A 79 15.45 35.42 -17.99
CA ILE A 79 14.91 36.76 -17.78
C ILE A 79 15.94 37.76 -18.31
N ALA A 80 15.52 38.67 -19.18
CA ALA A 80 16.38 39.72 -19.69
C ALA A 80 15.68 41.08 -19.62
N ASN A 81 16.42 42.10 -19.22
CA ASN A 81 15.99 43.48 -19.40
C ASN A 81 16.01 43.83 -20.90
N ASP A 82 14.99 44.57 -21.38
CA ASP A 82 14.77 44.86 -22.80
C ASP A 82 15.98 45.53 -23.47
N ASP A 83 16.72 46.38 -22.74
CA ASP A 83 17.97 47.02 -23.20
C ASP A 83 19.03 46.02 -23.72
N PHE A 84 19.01 44.77 -23.24
CA PHE A 84 19.93 43.71 -23.66
C PHE A 84 19.30 42.67 -24.60
N CYS A 85 17.97 42.66 -24.74
CA CYS A 85 17.24 41.65 -25.52
C CYS A 85 17.65 41.62 -27.00
N GLN A 86 17.93 42.77 -27.60
CA GLN A 86 18.36 42.87 -29.02
C GLN A 86 19.70 42.16 -29.30
N GLN A 87 20.58 42.06 -28.30
CA GLN A 87 21.87 41.37 -28.42
C GLN A 87 21.78 39.92 -27.94
N LEU A 88 21.03 39.66 -26.86
CA LEU A 88 20.91 38.34 -26.25
C LEU A 88 20.10 37.36 -27.10
N ILE A 89 18.90 37.75 -27.54
CA ILE A 89 17.89 36.83 -28.09
C ILE A 89 18.36 36.18 -29.41
N PRO A 90 18.96 36.88 -30.39
CA PRO A 90 19.45 36.27 -31.62
C PRO A 90 20.43 35.10 -31.36
N GLU A 91 21.36 35.29 -30.42
CA GLU A 91 22.40 34.31 -30.09
C GLU A 91 21.91 33.11 -29.28
N VAL A 92 20.84 33.27 -28.47
CA VAL A 92 20.42 32.21 -27.52
C VAL A 92 19.11 31.50 -27.86
N HIS A 93 18.19 32.11 -28.61
CA HIS A 93 16.87 31.52 -28.85
C HIS A 93 16.94 30.16 -29.57
N GLY A 94 17.91 29.96 -30.47
CA GLY A 94 18.09 28.72 -31.21
C GLY A 94 18.61 27.54 -30.37
N LEU A 95 19.21 27.81 -29.21
CA LEU A 95 19.93 26.79 -28.42
C LEU A 95 18.97 25.78 -27.78
N PRO A 96 19.20 24.45 -27.88
CA PRO A 96 18.20 23.44 -27.48
C PRO A 96 17.69 23.54 -26.04
N GLY A 97 18.57 23.79 -25.07
CA GLY A 97 18.24 23.87 -23.64
C GLY A 97 17.59 25.19 -23.21
N VAL A 98 17.70 26.26 -24.00
CA VAL A 98 16.92 27.49 -23.73
C VAL A 98 15.45 27.16 -23.98
N PHE A 99 14.64 27.18 -22.92
CA PHE A 99 13.26 26.70 -22.93
C PHE A 99 12.26 27.85 -23.12
N SER A 100 12.42 28.93 -22.34
CA SER A 100 11.66 30.18 -22.47
C SER A 100 12.54 31.39 -22.19
N ILE A 101 12.20 32.49 -22.86
CA ILE A 101 12.76 33.82 -22.62
C ILE A 101 11.60 34.74 -22.20
N HIS A 102 11.80 35.47 -21.10
CA HIS A 102 10.86 36.38 -20.48
C HIS A 102 11.50 37.77 -20.47
N ILE A 103 10.84 38.75 -21.09
CA ILE A 103 11.40 40.11 -21.20
C ILE A 103 10.82 40.96 -20.08
N TYR A 104 11.66 41.60 -19.28
CA TYR A 104 11.25 42.53 -18.23
C TYR A 104 11.63 43.97 -18.62
N CYS A 105 10.70 44.91 -18.52
CA CYS A 105 10.94 46.31 -18.84
C CYS A 105 10.10 47.24 -17.96
N GLU A 106 10.73 47.93 -17.03
CA GLU A 106 10.05 48.81 -16.06
C GLU A 106 9.51 50.11 -16.70
N ASN A 107 9.97 50.49 -17.89
CA ASN A 107 9.55 51.71 -18.60
C ASN A 107 9.08 51.40 -20.03
N LYS A 108 7.77 51.51 -20.29
CA LYS A 108 7.10 51.23 -21.59
C LYS A 108 7.43 52.22 -22.73
N GLN A 109 8.67 52.69 -22.87
CA GLN A 109 9.07 53.59 -23.96
C GLN A 109 9.67 52.88 -25.18
N HIS A 110 10.05 51.59 -25.06
CA HIS A 110 10.44 50.77 -26.20
C HIS A 110 9.31 49.82 -26.63
N ASP A 111 8.87 49.95 -27.89
CA ASP A 111 7.81 49.14 -28.48
C ASP A 111 8.39 47.83 -29.03
N CYS A 112 8.43 46.81 -28.16
CA CYS A 112 9.21 45.57 -28.29
C CYS A 112 8.73 44.59 -29.40
N GLN A 113 8.05 45.07 -30.45
CA GLN A 113 7.37 44.23 -31.45
C GLN A 113 8.30 43.30 -32.24
N GLN A 114 9.58 43.65 -32.39
CA GLN A 114 10.56 42.83 -33.12
C GLN A 114 10.92 41.53 -32.38
N ASN A 115 10.90 41.51 -31.04
CA ASN A 115 11.30 40.33 -30.26
C ASN A 115 10.22 39.21 -30.30
N LYS A 116 8.98 39.53 -30.67
CA LYS A 116 7.87 38.57 -30.81
C LYS A 116 7.97 37.65 -32.03
N LEU A 117 8.98 37.85 -32.88
CA LEU A 117 9.31 36.95 -33.98
C LEU A 117 10.00 35.65 -33.52
N TYR A 118 10.54 35.62 -32.29
CA TYR A 118 11.27 34.47 -31.75
C TYR A 118 10.36 33.57 -30.89
N SER A 119 10.08 32.35 -31.36
CA SER A 119 9.10 31.40 -30.76
C SER A 119 9.35 30.98 -29.29
N LYS A 120 10.52 31.29 -28.73
CA LYS A 120 10.87 31.05 -27.33
C LYS A 120 10.69 32.26 -26.41
N VAL A 121 10.59 33.47 -26.95
CA VAL A 121 10.11 34.63 -26.19
C VAL A 121 8.64 34.37 -25.88
N LYS A 122 8.26 34.43 -24.60
CA LYS A 122 6.91 34.04 -24.15
C LYS A 122 6.02 35.23 -23.83
N ASN A 123 6.49 36.12 -22.98
CA ASN A 123 5.76 37.32 -22.58
C ASN A 123 6.75 38.46 -22.32
N ASP A 124 6.25 39.69 -22.44
CA ASP A 124 6.91 40.90 -21.94
C ASP A 124 6.16 41.37 -20.68
N TYR A 125 6.91 41.83 -19.67
CA TYR A 125 6.40 42.16 -18.34
C TYR A 125 6.85 43.56 -17.92
N ASP A 126 5.90 44.36 -17.41
CA ASP A 126 6.13 45.68 -16.84
C ASP A 126 6.25 45.67 -15.31
N GLN A 127 5.83 44.59 -14.64
CA GLN A 127 6.07 44.33 -13.22
C GLN A 127 6.86 43.03 -13.05
N PHE A 128 7.88 43.05 -12.17
CA PHE A 128 8.73 41.88 -11.96
C PHE A 128 7.98 40.73 -11.27
N ASP A 129 7.03 41.08 -10.42
CA ASP A 129 6.23 40.13 -9.63
C ASP A 129 5.38 39.23 -10.53
N ASP A 130 4.96 39.70 -11.72
CA ASP A 130 4.28 38.88 -12.72
C ASP A 130 5.23 37.88 -13.43
N VAL A 131 6.53 38.18 -13.49
CA VAL A 131 7.57 37.24 -13.92
C VAL A 131 7.70 36.12 -12.87
N ILE A 132 7.81 36.49 -11.59
CA ILE A 132 7.90 35.55 -10.46
C ILE A 132 6.64 34.68 -10.42
N ASN A 133 5.44 35.28 -10.40
CA ASN A 133 4.16 34.60 -10.36
C ASN A 133 3.99 33.63 -11.55
N ARG A 134 4.44 34.01 -12.76
CA ARG A 134 4.35 33.11 -13.92
C ARG A 134 5.30 31.92 -13.81
N ILE A 135 6.55 32.13 -13.41
CA ILE A 135 7.53 31.03 -13.29
C ILE A 135 7.14 30.11 -12.13
N GLY A 136 6.61 30.66 -11.03
CA GLY A 136 5.98 29.91 -9.95
C GLY A 136 4.80 29.06 -10.43
N PHE A 137 3.85 29.65 -11.17
CA PHE A 137 2.70 28.92 -11.72
C PHE A 137 3.11 27.76 -12.66
N ASP A 138 4.07 27.99 -13.56
CA ASP A 138 4.58 26.95 -14.46
C ASP A 138 5.42 25.86 -13.74
N GLN A 139 5.78 26.06 -12.46
CA GLN A 139 6.29 25.01 -11.57
C GLN A 139 5.16 24.33 -10.76
N SER A 140 4.25 25.10 -10.16
CA SER A 140 3.10 24.55 -9.42
C SER A 140 2.29 23.58 -10.26
N ARG A 141 2.16 23.84 -11.56
CA ARG A 141 1.51 22.95 -12.53
C ARG A 141 2.21 21.59 -12.75
N ARG A 142 3.46 21.45 -12.32
CA ARG A 142 4.19 20.15 -12.25
C ARG A 142 4.20 19.56 -10.83
N ILE A 143 3.84 20.34 -9.83
CA ILE A 143 3.51 19.84 -8.50
C ILE A 143 2.10 19.22 -8.53
N GLU A 144 1.17 19.74 -9.35
CA GLU A 144 -0.10 19.06 -9.70
C GLU A 144 0.16 17.62 -10.23
N ASP A 145 1.02 17.45 -11.23
CA ASP A 145 1.48 16.13 -11.73
C ASP A 145 2.10 15.22 -10.63
N ARG A 146 2.58 15.78 -9.51
CA ARG A 146 3.14 15.02 -8.35
C ARG A 146 2.11 14.80 -7.22
N CYS A 147 1.08 15.64 -7.11
CA CYS A 147 0.14 15.72 -5.98
C CYS A 147 -1.24 15.10 -6.26
N ASP A 148 -1.64 14.92 -7.51
CA ASP A 148 -2.98 14.43 -7.92
C ASP A 148 -3.32 12.98 -7.53
N GLN A 149 -2.47 12.29 -6.75
CA GLN A 149 -2.71 10.90 -6.31
C GLN A 149 -2.63 10.75 -4.78
N PRO A 150 -3.75 10.36 -4.11
CA PRO A 150 -3.86 10.28 -2.66
C PRO A 150 -2.88 9.29 -2.01
N MET A 151 -2.62 9.45 -0.72
CA MET A 151 -1.79 8.50 0.03
C MET A 151 -2.67 7.39 0.58
N LEU A 152 -2.39 6.14 0.23
CA LEU A 152 -3.11 4.99 0.77
C LEU A 152 -2.77 4.78 2.26
N ILE A 153 -3.50 5.47 3.12
CA ILE A 153 -3.44 5.35 4.59
C ILE A 153 -4.41 4.26 5.03
N ASN A 154 -3.86 3.18 5.56
CA ASN A 154 -4.64 2.06 6.10
C ASN A 154 -4.86 2.30 7.59
N VAL A 155 -6.12 2.25 8.04
CA VAL A 155 -6.48 2.37 9.46
C VAL A 155 -6.68 0.98 10.05
N CYS A 156 -5.99 0.67 11.15
CA CYS A 156 -6.22 -0.54 11.91
C CYS A 156 -7.46 -0.37 12.80
N ASN A 157 -8.54 -1.11 12.51
CA ASN A 157 -9.79 -1.06 13.28
C ASN A 157 -9.82 -2.17 14.34
N THR A 158 -8.96 -2.07 15.35
CA THR A 158 -8.84 -2.97 16.53
C THR A 158 -9.99 -2.81 17.54
N ASN A 159 -11.24 -2.63 17.08
CA ASN A 159 -12.39 -2.36 17.96
C ASN A 159 -12.78 -3.54 18.88
N ASN A 160 -12.15 -4.71 18.74
CA ASN A 160 -12.26 -5.82 19.69
C ASN A 160 -10.90 -6.54 19.84
N ASN A 161 -10.48 -6.80 21.09
CA ASN A 161 -9.28 -7.59 21.41
C ASN A 161 -9.53 -9.12 21.30
N HIS A 162 -10.41 -9.56 20.41
CA HIS A 162 -10.93 -10.95 20.35
C HIS A 162 -11.08 -11.48 18.93
N GLU A 163 -10.61 -12.73 18.73
CA GLU A 163 -10.71 -13.56 17.49
C GLU A 163 -10.16 -12.84 16.22
N LEU A 164 -8.83 -12.89 15.99
CA LEU A 164 -8.20 -12.40 14.76
C LEU A 164 -8.49 -13.32 13.55
N SER A 165 -8.93 -12.73 12.44
CA SER A 165 -8.99 -13.38 11.12
C SER A 165 -8.56 -12.39 10.03
N THR A 166 -7.72 -12.81 9.07
CA THR A 166 -7.30 -11.97 7.94
C THR A 166 -8.44 -11.55 7.01
N THR A 167 -9.63 -12.16 7.14
CA THR A 167 -10.83 -11.77 6.39
C THR A 167 -11.72 -10.74 7.10
N GLU A 168 -11.58 -10.55 8.42
CA GLU A 168 -12.49 -9.70 9.22
C GLU A 168 -11.75 -8.50 9.89
N MET A 169 -10.43 -8.59 10.09
CA MET A 169 -9.59 -7.52 10.66
C MET A 169 -9.07 -6.53 9.60
N GLY A 170 -9.84 -5.46 9.32
CA GLY A 170 -9.35 -4.24 8.64
C GLY A 170 -8.44 -4.46 7.44
N GLY A 171 -8.84 -5.40 6.55
CA GLY A 171 -7.93 -6.25 5.77
C GLY A 171 -6.71 -5.56 5.16
N GLN A 172 -6.92 -4.41 4.50
CA GLN A 172 -5.88 -3.63 3.83
C GLN A 172 -4.66 -3.28 4.72
N PHE A 173 -4.86 -3.02 6.02
CA PHE A 173 -3.77 -2.75 6.96
C PHE A 173 -2.88 -3.99 7.16
N VAL A 174 -3.47 -5.13 7.56
CA VAL A 174 -2.72 -6.36 7.83
C VAL A 174 -2.11 -6.91 6.55
N GLN A 175 -2.87 -6.85 5.44
CA GLN A 175 -2.44 -7.31 4.13
C GLN A 175 -1.31 -6.47 3.54
N SER A 176 -1.31 -5.13 3.67
CA SER A 176 -0.20 -4.32 3.15
C SER A 176 1.08 -4.50 3.97
N GLN A 177 0.97 -4.68 5.29
CA GLN A 177 2.11 -5.03 6.14
C GLN A 177 2.69 -6.39 5.78
N LEU A 178 1.83 -7.40 5.57
CA LEU A 178 2.24 -8.73 5.08
C LEU A 178 2.89 -8.65 3.69
N LEU A 179 2.35 -7.85 2.77
CA LEU A 179 2.88 -7.68 1.42
C LEU A 179 4.31 -7.11 1.48
N ILE A 180 4.50 -5.98 2.15
CA ILE A 180 5.81 -5.33 2.34
C ILE A 180 6.77 -6.26 3.07
N ALA A 181 6.35 -6.90 4.16
CA ALA A 181 7.19 -7.83 4.92
C ALA A 181 7.57 -9.10 4.11
N SER A 182 6.72 -9.53 3.17
CA SER A 182 7.04 -10.67 2.29
C SER A 182 8.00 -10.30 1.16
N LEU A 183 7.94 -9.06 0.65
CA LEU A 183 8.89 -8.49 -0.31
C LEU A 183 10.28 -8.30 0.32
N LEU A 184 10.36 -7.62 1.46
CA LEU A 184 11.63 -7.39 2.19
C LEU A 184 12.34 -8.70 2.55
N LYS A 185 11.58 -9.76 2.84
CA LYS A 185 12.15 -11.08 3.14
C LYS A 185 12.74 -11.78 1.90
N MET A 186 12.46 -11.38 0.66
CA MET A 186 12.89 -12.11 -0.54
C MET A 186 14.42 -12.23 -0.67
N GLU A 187 14.86 -13.40 -1.13
CA GLU A 187 16.20 -13.58 -1.67
C GLU A 187 16.23 -12.97 -3.07
N THR A 188 17.20 -12.11 -3.31
CA THR A 188 17.39 -11.43 -4.59
C THR A 188 18.37 -12.20 -5.44
N THR A 189 17.92 -12.65 -6.60
CA THR A 189 18.77 -13.26 -7.60
C THR A 189 19.25 -12.20 -8.60
N SER A 190 20.39 -12.42 -9.24
CA SER A 190 20.86 -11.57 -10.35
C SER A 190 19.97 -11.62 -11.60
N THR A 191 18.93 -12.47 -11.59
CA THR A 191 17.83 -12.47 -12.54
C THR A 191 16.74 -11.44 -12.22
N ASP A 192 16.46 -11.12 -10.96
CA ASP A 192 15.34 -10.23 -10.61
C ASP A 192 15.62 -8.77 -11.00
N GLN A 193 16.87 -8.29 -10.81
CA GLN A 193 17.32 -6.98 -11.33
C GLN A 193 17.20 -6.90 -12.86
N LYS A 194 17.48 -7.99 -13.59
CA LYS A 194 17.39 -8.03 -15.06
C LYS A 194 15.95 -8.06 -15.55
N GLU A 195 15.06 -8.76 -14.85
CA GLU A 195 13.62 -8.71 -15.13
C GLU A 195 13.04 -7.31 -14.86
N PHE A 196 13.47 -6.65 -13.78
CA PHE A 196 13.15 -5.24 -13.51
C PHE A 196 13.61 -4.31 -14.65
N ILE A 197 14.89 -4.36 -15.04
CA ILE A 197 15.45 -3.55 -16.13
C ILE A 197 14.69 -3.79 -17.45
N CYS A 198 14.37 -5.05 -17.76
CA CYS A 198 13.56 -5.40 -18.93
C CYS A 198 12.16 -4.78 -18.86
N LYS A 199 11.50 -4.84 -17.70
CA LYS A 199 10.17 -4.25 -17.49
C LYS A 199 10.19 -2.71 -17.59
N CYS A 200 11.23 -2.06 -17.08
CA CYS A 200 11.43 -0.62 -17.24
C CYS A 200 11.66 -0.23 -18.70
N ARG A 201 12.42 -1.02 -19.48
CA ARG A 201 12.59 -0.79 -20.94
C ARG A 201 11.28 -0.98 -21.73
N GLU A 202 10.40 -1.90 -21.32
CA GLU A 202 9.06 -2.01 -21.92
C GLU A 202 8.16 -0.80 -21.62
N LEU A 203 8.15 -0.34 -20.37
CA LEU A 203 7.32 0.79 -19.92
C LEU A 203 7.76 2.11 -20.55
N TYR A 204 9.06 2.36 -20.60
CA TYR A 204 9.66 3.60 -21.09
C TYR A 204 10.20 3.51 -22.52
N LYS A 205 9.73 2.55 -23.31
CA LYS A 205 10.20 2.27 -24.69
C LYS A 205 10.22 3.50 -25.62
N ASP A 206 9.33 4.47 -25.39
CA ASP A 206 9.19 5.70 -26.19
C ASP A 206 9.91 6.91 -25.55
N GLU A 207 10.37 6.79 -24.30
CA GLU A 207 11.01 7.85 -23.51
C GLU A 207 12.54 7.74 -23.47
N LYS A 208 13.20 8.31 -24.48
CA LYS A 208 14.68 8.28 -24.64
C LYS A 208 15.48 8.67 -23.40
N THR A 209 15.00 9.62 -22.60
CA THR A 209 15.68 10.07 -21.37
C THR A 209 15.64 8.99 -20.28
N GLN A 210 14.49 8.33 -20.09
CA GLN A 210 14.36 7.25 -19.10
C GLN A 210 15.12 6.01 -19.55
N LEU A 211 15.13 5.68 -20.85
CA LEU A 211 15.97 4.62 -21.40
C LEU A 211 17.46 4.85 -21.08
N ARG A 212 17.97 6.07 -21.23
CA ARG A 212 19.35 6.42 -20.81
C ARG A 212 19.58 6.18 -19.32
N PHE A 213 18.64 6.56 -18.44
CA PHE A 213 18.77 6.28 -17.00
C PHE A 213 18.68 4.78 -16.68
N ILE A 214 17.91 3.98 -17.44
CA ILE A 214 17.85 2.52 -17.28
C ILE A 214 19.17 1.87 -17.73
N ASP A 215 19.77 2.33 -18.83
CA ASP A 215 21.09 1.88 -19.30
C ASP A 215 22.23 2.28 -18.33
N GLU A 216 22.07 3.40 -17.63
CA GLU A 216 22.97 3.84 -16.55
C GLU A 216 22.79 2.97 -15.30
N PHE A 217 21.55 2.69 -14.90
CA PHE A 217 21.21 1.82 -13.76
C PHE A 217 21.65 0.36 -13.97
N GLU A 218 21.50 -0.20 -15.18
CA GLU A 218 22.00 -1.55 -15.49
C GLU A 218 23.52 -1.68 -15.35
N ARG A 219 24.25 -0.60 -15.60
CA ARG A 219 25.72 -0.58 -15.56
C ARG A 219 26.29 -0.25 -14.19
N ASP A 220 25.71 0.74 -13.50
CA ASP A 220 26.32 1.40 -12.34
C ASP A 220 25.56 1.17 -11.01
N TYR A 221 24.48 0.38 -10.99
CA TYR A 221 23.77 0.07 -9.73
C TYR A 221 24.53 -0.92 -8.83
N ALA A 222 24.61 -0.56 -7.55
CA ALA A 222 24.98 -1.45 -6.45
C ALA A 222 24.13 -1.14 -5.21
N SER A 223 23.97 -2.12 -4.33
CA SER A 223 23.23 -2.04 -3.05
C SER A 223 23.58 -0.78 -2.24
N ASP A 224 24.87 -0.48 -2.17
CA ASP A 224 25.48 0.58 -1.36
C ASP A 224 25.18 2.00 -1.89
N PHE A 225 24.50 2.10 -3.03
CA PHE A 225 24.02 3.32 -3.66
C PHE A 225 22.49 3.38 -3.83
N SER A 226 21.71 2.49 -3.20
CA SER A 226 20.24 2.47 -3.26
C SER A 226 19.61 3.83 -2.89
N LEU A 227 20.02 4.46 -1.79
CA LEU A 227 19.52 5.79 -1.37
C LEU A 227 19.91 6.91 -2.35
N TRP A 228 21.09 6.85 -2.95
CA TRP A 228 21.52 7.79 -3.98
C TRP A 228 20.65 7.65 -5.24
N TRP A 229 20.43 6.42 -5.69
CA TRP A 229 19.56 6.12 -6.84
C TRP A 229 18.08 6.46 -6.59
N TYR A 230 17.60 6.34 -5.34
CA TYR A 230 16.24 6.70 -4.95
C TYR A 230 16.02 8.22 -4.88
N THR A 231 17.00 8.98 -4.38
CA THR A 231 16.93 10.46 -4.29
C THR A 231 17.27 11.15 -5.62
N ARG A 232 17.96 10.46 -6.54
CA ARG A 232 18.26 10.99 -7.88
C ARG A 232 17.01 11.10 -8.74
N GLU A 233 16.88 12.25 -9.41
CA GLU A 233 15.79 12.55 -10.34
C GLU A 233 15.85 11.67 -11.60
N THR A 234 15.25 10.49 -11.49
CA THR A 234 15.15 9.41 -12.47
C THR A 234 13.76 8.76 -12.39
N PHE A 235 13.47 7.78 -13.25
CA PHE A 235 12.25 6.98 -13.15
C PHE A 235 12.05 6.29 -11.79
N LEU A 236 13.11 5.99 -11.02
CA LEU A 236 13.05 5.11 -9.84
C LEU A 236 12.13 5.64 -8.75
N TYR A 237 12.33 6.88 -8.29
CA TYR A 237 11.51 7.50 -7.24
C TYR A 237 10.02 7.47 -7.58
N HIS A 238 9.68 7.88 -8.81
CA HIS A 238 8.31 7.97 -9.27
C HIS A 238 7.67 6.59 -9.45
N LEU A 239 8.35 5.68 -10.16
CA LEU A 239 7.82 4.35 -10.46
C LEU A 239 7.64 3.53 -9.18
N LEU A 240 8.55 3.66 -8.19
CA LEU A 240 8.44 2.98 -6.90
C LEU A 240 7.30 3.54 -6.04
N ASN A 241 7.24 4.85 -5.83
CA ASN A 241 6.19 5.44 -4.97
C ASN A 241 4.80 5.36 -5.61
N THR A 242 4.71 5.34 -6.95
CA THR A 242 3.44 5.05 -7.64
C THR A 242 3.06 3.56 -7.50
N ALA A 243 3.98 2.62 -7.70
CA ALA A 243 3.72 1.18 -7.47
C ALA A 243 3.28 0.88 -6.02
N LEU A 244 3.88 1.55 -5.03
CA LEU A 244 3.51 1.45 -3.61
C LEU A 244 2.10 2.02 -3.33
N ARG A 245 1.76 3.19 -3.89
CA ARG A 245 0.44 3.83 -3.72
C ARG A 245 -0.69 3.01 -4.35
N VAL A 246 -0.52 2.55 -5.60
CA VAL A 246 -1.56 1.82 -6.34
C VAL A 246 -1.57 0.31 -6.06
N GLN A 247 -0.61 -0.18 -5.27
CA GLN A 247 -0.35 -1.61 -5.02
C GLN A 247 -0.16 -2.43 -6.32
N ASP A 248 0.66 -1.93 -7.24
CA ASP A 248 1.05 -2.69 -8.44
C ASP A 248 1.92 -3.89 -8.03
N ILE A 249 1.28 -5.06 -7.93
CA ILE A 249 1.90 -6.30 -7.46
C ILE A 249 3.10 -6.73 -8.33
N ASP A 250 3.06 -6.46 -9.63
CA ASP A 250 4.11 -6.82 -10.57
C ASP A 250 5.32 -5.90 -10.40
N LEU A 251 5.12 -4.58 -10.39
CA LEU A 251 6.19 -3.61 -10.13
C LEU A 251 6.77 -3.78 -8.72
N LEU A 252 5.94 -3.96 -7.70
CA LEU A 252 6.40 -4.18 -6.32
C LEU A 252 7.21 -5.46 -6.17
N PHE A 253 6.85 -6.53 -6.89
CA PHE A 253 7.69 -7.73 -6.97
C PHE A 253 9.06 -7.42 -7.57
N TYR A 254 9.12 -6.75 -8.73
CA TYR A 254 10.40 -6.43 -9.37
C TYR A 254 11.23 -5.42 -8.56
N PHE A 255 10.61 -4.50 -7.83
CA PHE A 255 11.27 -3.59 -6.89
C PHE A 255 11.73 -4.26 -5.58
N GLY A 256 11.40 -5.53 -5.33
CA GLY A 256 11.70 -6.21 -4.07
C GLY A 256 13.18 -6.18 -3.67
N PHE A 257 14.11 -6.18 -4.65
CA PHE A 257 15.54 -5.97 -4.36
C PHE A 257 15.82 -4.55 -3.88
N PHE A 258 15.39 -3.55 -4.64
CA PHE A 258 15.67 -2.15 -4.38
C PHE A 258 15.05 -1.65 -3.08
N ILE A 259 13.84 -2.11 -2.73
CA ILE A 259 13.16 -1.77 -1.47
C ILE A 259 13.92 -2.35 -0.26
N ARG A 260 14.48 -3.56 -0.37
CA ARG A 260 15.31 -4.16 0.70
C ARG A 260 16.68 -3.50 0.79
N ASP A 261 17.31 -3.18 -0.34
CA ASP A 261 18.62 -2.51 -0.36
C ASP A 261 18.50 -1.05 0.13
N LEU A 262 17.30 -0.44 0.07
CA LEU A 262 16.96 0.78 0.81
C LEU A 262 16.78 0.53 2.31
N GLU A 263 16.07 -0.54 2.69
CA GLU A 263 15.90 -0.92 4.11
C GLU A 263 17.25 -1.12 4.82
N GLU A 264 18.19 -1.79 4.16
CA GLU A 264 19.51 -2.11 4.71
C GLU A 264 20.36 -0.85 4.94
N GLN A 265 20.38 0.10 4.00
CA GLN A 265 21.05 1.39 4.23
C GLN A 265 20.40 2.22 5.34
N LEU A 266 19.06 2.24 5.43
CA LEU A 266 18.37 2.94 6.52
C LEU A 266 18.66 2.29 7.88
N ARG A 267 18.89 0.97 7.94
CA ARG A 267 19.38 0.27 9.15
C ARG A 267 20.82 0.65 9.49
N GLU A 268 21.73 0.70 8.52
CA GLU A 268 23.13 1.11 8.69
C GLU A 268 23.24 2.55 9.24
N LEU A 269 22.49 3.49 8.64
CA LEU A 269 22.48 4.90 9.04
C LEU A 269 21.88 5.08 10.44
N ARG A 270 20.71 4.50 10.73
CA ARG A 270 20.01 4.63 12.03
C ARG A 270 20.89 4.26 13.22
N GLN A 271 21.69 3.19 13.10
CA GLN A 271 22.58 2.72 14.16
C GLN A 271 23.63 3.75 14.62
N ASN A 272 23.92 4.75 13.79
CA ASN A 272 25.04 5.68 13.98
C ASN A 272 24.61 7.16 14.13
N GLN A 273 23.30 7.45 14.12
CA GLN A 273 22.80 8.83 13.98
C GLN A 273 22.17 9.43 15.24
N TYR A 274 21.47 8.64 16.07
CA TYR A 274 20.58 9.20 17.09
C TYR A 274 20.82 8.63 18.49
N SER A 275 20.74 9.51 19.49
CA SER A 275 20.84 9.18 20.93
C SER A 275 19.60 9.60 21.73
N SER A 276 18.58 10.13 21.07
CA SER A 276 17.33 10.62 21.66
C SER A 276 16.18 10.56 20.63
N PRO A 277 14.90 10.62 21.08
CA PRO A 277 13.78 10.87 20.19
C PRO A 277 13.95 12.14 19.35
N ILE A 278 13.32 12.14 18.17
CA ILE A 278 13.28 13.27 17.24
C ILE A 278 11.82 13.63 16.90
N HIS A 279 11.62 14.88 16.46
CA HIS A 279 10.36 15.36 15.90
C HIS A 279 10.60 15.69 14.43
N VAL A 280 9.81 15.10 13.54
CA VAL A 280 9.92 15.32 12.09
C VAL A 280 8.58 15.72 11.49
N TYR A 281 8.66 16.52 10.44
CA TYR A 281 7.53 17.20 9.83
C TYR A 281 7.43 16.84 8.34
N ARG A 282 6.21 16.69 7.86
CA ARG A 282 5.90 16.52 6.44
C ARG A 282 4.61 17.26 6.12
N ALA A 283 4.64 18.13 5.12
CA ALA A 283 3.45 18.82 4.67
C ALA A 283 3.07 18.40 3.25
N GLN A 284 1.77 18.38 2.96
CA GLN A 284 1.21 17.98 1.67
C GLN A 284 -0.27 18.31 1.57
N LEU A 285 -0.86 18.05 0.41
CA LEU A 285 -2.31 18.01 0.23
C LEU A 285 -2.87 16.62 0.58
N MET A 286 -4.17 16.58 0.87
CA MET A 286 -4.96 15.38 1.15
C MET A 286 -6.43 15.67 0.81
N SER A 287 -7.19 14.67 0.36
CA SER A 287 -8.63 14.84 0.11
C SER A 287 -9.41 15.05 1.41
N ILE A 288 -10.57 15.71 1.31
CA ILE A 288 -11.50 15.83 2.45
C ILE A 288 -11.98 14.45 2.95
N GLU A 289 -12.07 13.44 2.07
CA GLU A 289 -12.50 12.08 2.44
C GLU A 289 -11.46 11.37 3.31
N GLU A 290 -10.18 11.36 2.90
CA GLU A 290 -9.07 10.84 3.71
C GLU A 290 -8.94 11.56 5.06
N LEU A 291 -9.05 12.90 5.05
CA LEU A 291 -8.94 13.70 6.26
C LEU A 291 -10.09 13.41 7.24
N ASN A 292 -11.30 13.15 6.75
CA ASN A 292 -12.43 12.77 7.60
C ASN A 292 -12.29 11.35 8.14
N LEU A 293 -11.80 10.39 7.33
CA LEU A 293 -11.44 9.05 7.80
C LEU A 293 -10.39 9.09 8.94
N LEU A 294 -9.43 10.02 8.87
CA LEU A 294 -8.45 10.25 9.93
C LEU A 294 -9.07 10.86 11.19
N LYS A 295 -9.99 11.83 11.07
CA LYS A 295 -10.71 12.41 12.23
C LYS A 295 -11.47 11.33 13.02
N ASP A 296 -12.11 10.40 12.32
CA ASP A 296 -12.83 9.25 12.91
C ASP A 296 -11.90 8.12 13.42
N SER A 297 -10.58 8.35 13.39
CA SER A 297 -9.54 7.35 13.71
C SER A 297 -8.58 7.77 14.83
N LYS A 298 -8.93 8.79 15.62
CA LYS A 298 -8.16 9.20 16.80
C LYS A 298 -7.87 8.03 17.74
N ASN A 299 -6.64 8.00 18.25
CA ASN A 299 -6.00 6.94 19.06
C ASN A 299 -5.80 5.57 18.37
N LYS A 300 -6.26 5.37 17.12
CA LYS A 300 -6.00 4.14 16.35
C LYS A 300 -4.59 4.12 15.78
N LEU A 301 -4.17 2.92 15.39
CA LEU A 301 -2.97 2.68 14.59
C LEU A 301 -3.29 2.90 13.10
N ILE A 302 -2.41 3.60 12.38
CA ILE A 302 -2.47 3.82 10.94
C ILE A 302 -1.15 3.40 10.30
N SER A 303 -1.15 3.07 9.01
CA SER A 303 0.10 2.87 8.25
C SER A 303 0.01 3.32 6.81
N MET A 304 1.11 3.85 6.29
CA MET A 304 1.18 4.50 4.98
C MET A 304 1.96 3.63 3.98
N ASN A 305 1.33 3.27 2.87
CA ASN A 305 1.96 2.47 1.81
C ASN A 305 2.79 3.35 0.86
N SER A 306 3.78 4.08 1.39
CA SER A 306 4.70 4.94 0.64
C SER A 306 5.95 5.20 1.49
N PHE A 307 7.06 5.59 0.86
CA PHE A 307 8.17 6.19 1.60
C PHE A 307 7.75 7.58 2.09
N LEU A 308 8.07 7.93 3.34
CA LEU A 308 7.79 9.27 3.87
C LEU A 308 9.10 10.03 3.99
N SER A 309 9.31 10.95 3.04
CA SER A 309 10.29 12.02 3.14
C SER A 309 9.77 13.06 4.15
N THR A 310 10.60 13.42 5.12
CA THR A 310 10.30 14.31 6.26
C THR A 310 11.52 15.17 6.60
N THR A 311 11.36 16.22 7.39
CA THR A 311 12.48 17.07 7.86
C THR A 311 12.31 17.49 9.32
N CYS A 312 13.39 17.83 10.02
CA CYS A 312 13.35 18.37 11.38
C CYS A 312 12.88 19.83 11.45
N ASP A 313 12.94 20.61 10.36
CA ASP A 313 12.47 22.01 10.37
C ASP A 313 10.97 22.12 9.98
N PRO A 314 10.08 22.52 10.91
CA PRO A 314 8.68 22.74 10.59
C PRO A 314 8.45 23.92 9.65
N ARG A 315 9.41 24.85 9.47
CA ARG A 315 9.29 25.96 8.52
C ARG A 315 9.52 25.49 7.10
N LEU A 316 10.61 24.75 6.86
CA LEU A 316 10.86 24.07 5.59
C LEU A 316 9.70 23.13 5.22
N ALA A 317 9.17 22.36 6.18
CA ALA A 317 7.98 21.55 5.93
C ALA A 317 6.76 22.40 5.50
N ARG A 318 6.43 23.49 6.21
CA ARG A 318 5.34 24.41 5.85
C ARG A 318 5.55 25.07 4.48
N PHE A 319 6.78 25.36 4.07
CA PHE A 319 7.09 26.00 2.79
C PHE A 319 6.54 25.21 1.60
N TYR A 320 6.63 23.87 1.63
CA TYR A 320 6.13 22.99 0.57
C TYR A 320 4.59 22.94 0.43
N LEU A 321 3.81 23.61 1.30
CA LEU A 321 2.35 23.72 1.13
C LEU A 321 1.90 24.76 0.11
N GLY A 322 2.77 25.72 -0.24
CA GLY A 322 2.42 26.82 -1.13
C GLY A 322 1.40 27.82 -0.54
N SER A 323 1.27 28.97 -1.20
CA SER A 323 0.44 30.08 -0.74
C SER A 323 -1.06 29.88 -0.96
N SER A 324 -1.48 29.10 -1.97
CA SER A 324 -2.90 28.94 -2.34
C SER A 324 -3.29 27.53 -2.78
N THR A 325 -4.40 27.04 -2.23
CA THR A 325 -5.20 25.95 -2.82
C THR A 325 -6.66 26.39 -2.85
N ASN A 326 -7.15 26.75 -4.04
CA ASN A 326 -8.56 27.11 -4.28
C ASN A 326 -9.40 25.90 -4.76
N ASP A 327 -8.93 24.66 -4.54
CA ASP A 327 -9.72 23.45 -4.82
C ASP A 327 -10.47 23.02 -3.55
N ASP A 328 -11.80 23.08 -3.62
CA ASP A 328 -12.73 22.68 -2.55
C ASP A 328 -12.64 21.17 -2.17
N LYS A 329 -11.91 20.34 -2.92
CA LYS A 329 -11.75 18.89 -2.65
C LYS A 329 -10.59 18.54 -1.72
N PHE A 330 -9.58 19.39 -1.65
CA PHE A 330 -8.32 19.12 -0.96
C PHE A 330 -8.11 20.04 0.23
N GLN A 331 -7.28 19.61 1.17
CA GLN A 331 -6.92 20.35 2.39
C GLN A 331 -5.40 20.32 2.58
N ARG A 332 -4.85 21.41 3.11
CA ARG A 332 -3.43 21.52 3.46
C ARG A 332 -3.19 20.79 4.78
N ILE A 333 -2.29 19.81 4.78
CA ILE A 333 -1.96 18.97 5.93
C ILE A 333 -0.53 19.23 6.38
N LEU A 334 -0.29 19.34 7.69
CA LEU A 334 1.03 19.21 8.29
C LEU A 334 1.02 17.99 9.24
N PHE A 335 1.72 16.93 8.84
CA PHE A 335 2.03 15.82 9.73
C PHE A 335 3.13 16.25 10.70
N GLU A 336 2.91 15.99 11.98
CA GLU A 336 3.90 16.11 13.05
C GLU A 336 4.15 14.72 13.62
N ILE A 337 5.37 14.20 13.43
CA ILE A 337 5.73 12.82 13.76
C ILE A 337 6.74 12.82 14.89
N ASN A 338 6.37 12.21 16.01
CA ASN A 338 7.30 11.90 17.09
C ASN A 338 7.92 10.52 16.79
N ALA A 339 9.23 10.47 16.57
CA ALA A 339 9.93 9.23 16.24
C ALA A 339 11.04 8.96 17.25
N ASP A 340 10.94 7.85 17.99
CA ASP A 340 11.95 7.42 18.94
C ASP A 340 12.87 6.35 18.31
N PRO A 341 14.11 6.68 17.93
CA PRO A 341 15.01 5.74 17.26
C PRO A 341 15.57 4.67 18.21
N LEU A 342 15.30 4.75 19.52
CA LEU A 342 15.80 3.80 20.53
C LEU A 342 14.88 2.58 20.74
N GLN A 343 13.63 2.58 20.23
CA GLN A 343 12.75 1.43 20.42
C GLN A 343 13.13 0.25 19.51
N ASP A 344 13.09 -0.95 20.09
CA ASP A 344 13.28 -2.21 19.38
C ASP A 344 12.25 -2.42 18.27
N ASN A 345 12.66 -3.09 17.19
CA ASN A 345 11.79 -3.56 16.11
C ASN A 345 10.93 -2.51 15.36
N ILE A 346 11.14 -1.19 15.53
CA ILE A 346 10.59 -0.23 14.54
C ILE A 346 11.24 -0.50 13.18
N LYS A 347 10.45 -0.42 12.09
CA LYS A 347 10.99 -0.28 10.72
C LYS A 347 12.03 0.85 10.66
N PRO A 348 13.09 0.73 9.84
CA PRO A 348 14.16 1.71 9.85
C PRO A 348 13.72 3.04 9.24
N PHE A 349 14.28 4.10 9.81
CA PHE A 349 14.25 5.46 9.31
C PHE A 349 15.58 6.11 9.66
N ALA A 350 16.04 7.05 8.83
CA ALA A 350 17.34 7.69 9.01
C ALA A 350 17.38 9.07 8.31
N ASP A 351 18.31 9.91 8.75
CA ASP A 351 18.79 11.07 7.97
C ASP A 351 19.57 10.51 6.77
N ILE A 352 19.11 10.80 5.56
CA ILE A 352 19.74 10.26 4.34
C ILE A 352 20.66 11.24 3.64
N SER A 353 20.84 12.47 4.17
CA SER A 353 21.65 13.54 3.57
C SER A 353 23.04 13.06 3.13
N ARG A 354 23.68 12.19 3.93
CA ARG A 354 25.03 11.65 3.64
C ARG A 354 25.10 10.67 2.46
N ARG A 355 24.00 9.97 2.16
CA ARG A 355 23.87 8.98 1.06
C ARG A 355 23.03 9.50 -0.11
N SER A 356 22.28 10.59 0.08
CA SER A 356 21.45 11.28 -0.93
C SER A 356 22.28 11.92 -2.04
N VAL A 357 21.63 12.21 -3.18
CA VAL A 357 22.12 13.21 -4.15
C VAL A 357 22.17 14.60 -3.52
N PHE A 358 21.10 14.98 -2.81
CA PHE A 358 20.91 16.32 -2.25
C PHE A 358 21.51 16.42 -0.85
N LYS A 359 22.85 16.40 -0.78
CA LYS A 359 23.62 16.35 0.48
C LYS A 359 23.49 17.57 1.42
N GLN A 360 22.66 18.54 1.05
CA GLN A 360 22.37 19.76 1.79
C GLN A 360 20.90 19.81 2.27
N GLU A 361 20.05 18.90 1.82
CA GLU A 361 18.68 18.76 2.28
C GLU A 361 18.67 17.83 3.51
N GLU A 362 18.23 18.34 4.66
CA GLU A 362 18.08 17.56 5.90
C GLU A 362 16.84 16.65 5.81
N GLU A 363 16.91 15.66 4.91
CA GLU A 363 15.88 14.68 4.64
C GLU A 363 15.99 13.47 5.57
N ILE A 364 14.92 13.21 6.31
CA ILE A 364 14.73 12.00 7.11
C ILE A 364 13.68 11.13 6.42
N LEU A 365 14.10 9.93 6.01
CA LEU A 365 13.29 9.01 5.20
C LEU A 365 12.79 7.84 6.05
N LEU A 366 11.47 7.63 6.10
CA LEU A 366 10.83 6.50 6.79
C LEU A 366 10.36 5.45 5.77
N MET A 367 10.56 4.17 6.10
CA MET A 367 10.18 3.03 5.24
C MET A 367 8.66 2.86 5.01
N PRO A 368 8.24 2.31 3.87
CA PRO A 368 6.86 1.94 3.59
C PRO A 368 6.24 1.01 4.63
N GLY A 369 4.97 1.28 4.93
CA GLY A 369 4.24 0.61 5.98
C GLY A 369 4.82 0.86 7.38
N SER A 370 5.55 1.96 7.61
CA SER A 370 5.75 2.45 8.98
C SER A 370 4.38 2.64 9.64
N ILE A 371 4.27 2.26 10.92
CA ILE A 371 3.02 2.26 11.68
C ILE A 371 3.05 3.45 12.65
N PHE A 372 1.95 4.19 12.73
CA PHE A 372 1.84 5.38 13.57
C PHE A 372 0.57 5.31 14.42
N ARG A 373 0.65 5.76 15.68
CA ARG A 373 -0.52 5.96 16.55
C ARG A 373 -0.97 7.42 16.44
N LEU A 374 -2.21 7.62 16.01
CA LEU A 374 -2.76 8.94 15.72
C LEU A 374 -3.24 9.63 17.00
N GLU A 375 -2.51 10.64 17.49
CA GLU A 375 -2.81 11.30 18.77
C GLU A 375 -3.90 12.38 18.63
N ASN A 376 -3.75 13.30 17.68
CA ASN A 376 -4.62 14.46 17.58
C ASN A 376 -4.68 15.05 16.18
N ILE A 377 -5.84 15.62 15.83
CA ILE A 377 -6.04 16.41 14.63
C ILE A 377 -6.64 17.75 15.03
N SER A 378 -6.08 18.84 14.50
CA SER A 378 -6.53 20.22 14.74
C SER A 378 -6.26 21.09 13.51
N CYS A 379 -7.04 22.13 13.29
CA CYS A 379 -6.80 23.12 12.23
C CYS A 379 -6.23 24.40 12.85
N ASP A 380 -5.27 25.06 12.18
CA ASP A 380 -4.80 26.40 12.53
C ASP A 380 -5.57 27.51 11.78
N ASP A 381 -5.31 28.78 12.12
CA ASP A 381 -5.98 29.93 11.51
C ASP A 381 -5.66 30.08 10.00
N ASP A 382 -4.50 29.56 9.55
CA ASP A 382 -4.10 29.48 8.14
C ASP A 382 -4.81 28.34 7.37
N LYS A 383 -5.76 27.64 8.01
CA LYS A 383 -6.47 26.46 7.49
C LYS A 383 -5.54 25.27 7.17
N ILE A 384 -4.47 25.11 7.93
CA ILE A 384 -3.58 23.94 7.85
C ILE A 384 -4.03 22.94 8.92
N TRP A 385 -4.31 21.70 8.50
CA TRP A 385 -4.67 20.62 9.41
C TRP A 385 -3.40 19.95 9.94
N HIS A 386 -3.13 20.21 11.21
CA HIS A 386 -2.11 19.55 12.01
C HIS A 386 -2.56 18.13 12.37
N ILE A 387 -1.75 17.14 12.01
CA ILE A 387 -1.97 15.72 12.30
C ILE A 387 -0.78 15.20 13.12
N LYS A 388 -0.98 15.07 14.44
CA LYS A 388 0.05 14.64 15.39
C LYS A 388 0.00 13.13 15.58
N MET A 389 1.13 12.45 15.43
CA MET A 389 1.22 10.99 15.56
C MET A 389 2.59 10.50 16.04
N ASN A 390 2.60 9.38 16.75
CA ASN A 390 3.82 8.72 17.22
C ASN A 390 4.17 7.57 16.29
N LEU A 391 5.44 7.41 15.91
CA LEU A 391 5.94 6.21 15.24
C LEU A 391 5.97 5.03 16.23
N CYS A 392 5.33 3.93 15.88
CA CYS A 392 5.18 2.75 16.72
C CYS A 392 6.25 1.69 16.44
N SER A 393 6.72 1.03 17.51
CA SER A 393 7.44 -0.24 17.43
C SER A 393 6.50 -1.43 17.43
N ASP A 394 6.95 -2.54 16.85
CA ASP A 394 6.30 -3.86 16.97
C ASP A 394 6.23 -4.38 18.43
N SER A 395 6.74 -3.63 19.41
CA SER A 395 6.65 -3.93 20.85
C SER A 395 5.32 -3.55 21.49
N GLU A 396 4.50 -2.69 20.87
CA GLU A 396 3.18 -2.36 21.41
C GLU A 396 2.28 -3.62 21.49
N CYS A 397 1.60 -3.85 22.61
CA CYS A 397 0.83 -5.09 22.85
C CYS A 397 -0.23 -5.38 21.77
N GLU A 398 -0.87 -4.34 21.25
CA GLU A 398 -1.81 -4.43 20.11
C GLU A 398 -1.10 -4.96 18.85
N LEU A 399 0.07 -4.42 18.52
CA LEU A 399 0.88 -4.86 17.38
C LEU A 399 1.48 -6.25 17.60
N GLN A 400 2.00 -6.57 18.78
CA GLN A 400 2.47 -7.93 19.12
C GLN A 400 1.36 -8.98 18.91
N THR A 401 0.12 -8.66 19.28
CA THR A 401 -1.03 -9.54 19.09
C THR A 401 -1.33 -9.78 17.61
N ILE A 402 -1.27 -8.73 16.78
CA ILE A 402 -1.49 -8.83 15.33
C ILE A 402 -0.31 -9.55 14.65
N PHE A 403 0.94 -9.19 14.95
CA PHE A 403 2.14 -9.78 14.33
C PHE A 403 2.41 -11.23 14.77
N SER A 404 2.07 -11.61 16.00
CA SER A 404 2.14 -13.02 16.43
C SER A 404 1.09 -13.87 15.72
N HIS A 405 -0.15 -13.37 15.54
CA HIS A 405 -1.15 -14.03 14.71
C HIS A 405 -0.68 -14.18 13.25
N MET A 406 -0.18 -13.10 12.63
CA MET A 406 0.44 -13.16 11.29
C MET A 406 1.52 -14.24 11.24
N THR A 407 2.44 -14.27 12.21
CA THR A 407 3.57 -15.22 12.22
C THR A 407 3.12 -16.67 12.43
N ASN A 408 2.07 -16.91 13.21
CA ASN A 408 1.49 -18.22 13.42
C ASN A 408 0.71 -18.73 12.19
N GLN A 409 -0.03 -17.85 11.52
CA GLN A 409 -0.77 -18.15 10.29
C GLN A 409 0.18 -18.41 9.10
N TYR A 410 1.24 -17.61 9.00
CA TYR A 410 2.22 -17.64 7.92
C TYR A 410 3.52 -18.35 8.33
N ASP A 411 3.40 -19.67 8.60
CA ASP A 411 4.48 -20.65 8.88
C ASP A 411 5.88 -20.17 8.44
N SER A 412 6.71 -19.84 9.43
CA SER A 412 8.06 -19.28 9.28
C SER A 412 9.04 -20.17 8.48
N THR A 413 8.70 -21.45 8.27
CA THR A 413 9.48 -22.39 7.43
C THR A 413 9.08 -22.35 5.95
N SER A 414 8.28 -21.36 5.51
CA SER A 414 7.83 -21.22 4.11
C SER A 414 8.79 -20.32 3.33
N THR A 415 9.30 -20.76 2.19
CA THR A 415 10.17 -19.88 1.40
C THR A 415 9.44 -18.64 0.86
N LYS A 416 10.22 -17.58 0.65
CA LYS A 416 9.76 -16.19 0.61
C LYS A 416 8.76 -15.89 -0.51
N LEU A 417 8.94 -16.52 -1.68
CA LEU A 417 7.98 -16.42 -2.79
C LEU A 417 6.68 -17.21 -2.55
N THR A 418 6.73 -18.30 -1.78
CA THR A 418 5.54 -19.03 -1.32
C THR A 418 4.75 -18.23 -0.28
N LEU A 419 5.43 -17.45 0.55
CA LEU A 419 4.80 -16.48 1.46
C LEU A 419 4.08 -15.37 0.67
N PHE A 420 4.77 -14.68 -0.25
CA PHE A 420 4.18 -13.65 -1.12
C PHE A 420 2.95 -14.18 -1.87
N GLY A 421 3.06 -15.36 -2.49
CA GLY A 421 1.94 -16.03 -3.16
C GLY A 421 0.75 -16.33 -2.25
N ARG A 422 0.95 -16.56 -0.94
CA ARG A 422 -0.15 -16.75 0.03
C ARG A 422 -0.80 -15.43 0.45
N VAL A 423 0.01 -14.38 0.69
CA VAL A 423 -0.51 -13.03 1.01
C VAL A 423 -1.42 -12.53 -0.12
N LEU A 424 -1.03 -12.77 -1.37
CA LEU A 424 -1.86 -12.43 -2.53
C LEU A 424 -3.19 -13.18 -2.57
N ILE A 425 -3.29 -14.42 -2.07
CA ILE A 425 -4.57 -15.13 -1.97
C ILE A 425 -5.48 -14.47 -0.93
N ASP A 426 -4.95 -14.08 0.22
CA ASP A 426 -5.72 -13.40 1.26
C ASP A 426 -6.10 -11.96 0.87
N MET A 427 -5.37 -11.33 -0.05
CA MET A 427 -5.74 -10.09 -0.77
C MET A 427 -6.72 -10.31 -1.95
N ALA A 428 -7.19 -11.54 -2.17
CA ALA A 428 -8.00 -11.96 -3.34
C ALA A 428 -7.36 -11.70 -4.72
N GLN A 429 -6.04 -11.51 -4.78
CA GLN A 429 -5.24 -11.29 -5.99
C GLN A 429 -4.89 -12.62 -6.67
N PHE A 430 -5.91 -13.40 -7.03
CA PHE A 430 -5.78 -14.81 -7.42
C PHE A 430 -4.95 -15.06 -8.69
N ASP A 431 -4.94 -14.14 -9.65
CA ASP A 431 -4.10 -14.25 -10.86
C ASP A 431 -2.62 -14.02 -10.58
N TYR A 432 -2.28 -13.00 -9.78
CA TYR A 432 -0.91 -12.77 -9.31
C TYR A 432 -0.45 -13.93 -8.40
N ALA A 433 -1.31 -14.41 -7.50
CA ALA A 433 -1.01 -15.59 -6.68
C ALA A 433 -0.66 -16.82 -7.53
N GLU A 434 -1.46 -17.13 -8.56
CA GLU A 434 -1.16 -18.22 -9.50
C GLU A 434 0.16 -18.00 -10.24
N LYS A 435 0.37 -16.81 -10.80
CA LYS A 435 1.60 -16.42 -11.52
C LYS A 435 2.85 -16.67 -10.67
N TYR A 436 2.87 -16.18 -9.43
CA TYR A 436 4.06 -16.23 -8.57
C TYR A 436 4.26 -17.61 -7.90
N LEU A 437 3.20 -18.34 -7.57
CA LEU A 437 3.31 -19.74 -7.10
C LEU A 437 3.78 -20.68 -8.23
N CYS A 438 3.32 -20.46 -9.47
CA CYS A 438 3.81 -21.18 -10.64
C CYS A 438 5.26 -20.80 -11.00
N ARG A 439 5.68 -19.53 -10.84
CA ARG A 439 7.11 -19.14 -10.92
C ARG A 439 7.93 -19.90 -9.87
N ARG A 440 7.45 -20.00 -8.62
CA ARG A 440 8.14 -20.73 -7.56
C ARG A 440 8.27 -22.23 -7.86
N LEU A 441 7.21 -22.89 -8.34
CA LEU A 441 7.26 -24.31 -8.73
C LEU A 441 8.24 -24.58 -9.88
N LYS A 442 8.46 -23.63 -10.80
CA LYS A 442 9.48 -23.75 -11.86
C LYS A 442 10.92 -23.62 -11.34
N GLN A 443 11.12 -23.01 -10.17
CA GLN A 443 12.44 -22.81 -9.55
C GLN A 443 12.88 -23.93 -8.60
N ILE A 444 11.98 -24.86 -8.24
CA ILE A 444 12.23 -25.90 -7.23
C ILE A 444 11.93 -27.30 -7.77
N SER A 445 12.62 -28.31 -7.25
CA SER A 445 12.30 -29.70 -7.58
C SER A 445 10.96 -30.13 -6.97
N SER A 446 10.31 -31.13 -7.56
CA SER A 446 9.06 -31.70 -7.04
C SER A 446 9.18 -32.22 -5.59
N GLU A 447 10.38 -32.61 -5.16
CA GLU A 447 10.67 -33.09 -3.80
C GLU A 447 11.10 -32.00 -2.81
N HIS A 448 11.20 -30.74 -3.25
CA HIS A 448 11.55 -29.61 -2.40
C HIS A 448 10.49 -29.37 -1.30
N GLN A 449 10.92 -28.90 -0.13
CA GLN A 449 10.05 -28.81 1.05
C GLN A 449 8.83 -27.91 0.84
N ASP A 450 8.95 -26.83 0.06
CA ASP A 450 7.81 -25.93 -0.22
C ASP A 450 6.92 -26.38 -1.38
N SER A 451 7.28 -27.42 -2.14
CA SER A 451 6.49 -27.82 -3.32
C SER A 451 5.06 -28.17 -2.94
N TYR A 452 4.86 -28.91 -1.84
CA TYR A 452 3.51 -29.16 -1.31
C TYR A 452 2.81 -27.87 -0.84
N LYS A 453 3.53 -26.89 -0.27
CA LYS A 453 2.95 -25.60 0.17
C LYS A 453 2.49 -24.77 -1.03
N CYS A 454 3.26 -24.76 -2.12
CA CYS A 454 2.89 -24.12 -3.38
C CYS A 454 1.68 -24.81 -4.02
N TYR A 455 1.66 -26.14 -4.09
CA TYR A 455 0.51 -26.89 -4.60
C TYR A 455 -0.75 -26.72 -3.73
N HIS A 456 -0.63 -26.65 -2.40
CA HIS A 456 -1.79 -26.37 -1.52
C HIS A 456 -2.36 -24.96 -1.78
N ALA A 457 -1.48 -23.96 -1.91
CA ALA A 457 -1.88 -22.59 -2.21
C ALA A 457 -2.50 -22.45 -3.62
N LEU A 458 -1.95 -23.11 -4.65
CA LEU A 458 -2.56 -23.20 -5.98
C LEU A 458 -3.90 -23.94 -5.99
N GLY A 459 -4.06 -24.92 -5.10
CA GLY A 459 -5.34 -25.56 -4.78
C GLY A 459 -6.38 -24.56 -4.31
N LYS A 460 -6.06 -23.73 -3.29
CA LYS A 460 -6.92 -22.63 -2.84
C LYS A 460 -7.22 -21.64 -3.98
N VAL A 461 -6.22 -21.17 -4.72
CA VAL A 461 -6.43 -20.26 -5.87
C VAL A 461 -7.41 -20.85 -6.90
N SER A 462 -7.22 -22.10 -7.29
CA SER A 462 -8.08 -22.75 -8.30
C SER A 462 -9.51 -22.96 -7.77
N PHE A 463 -9.68 -23.18 -6.46
CA PHE A 463 -10.99 -23.27 -5.82
C PHE A 463 -11.74 -21.94 -5.83
N GLU A 464 -11.09 -20.84 -5.47
CA GLU A 464 -11.70 -19.50 -5.48
C GLU A 464 -12.05 -19.05 -6.92
N LYS A 465 -11.31 -19.51 -7.94
CA LYS A 465 -11.64 -19.33 -9.36
C LYS A 465 -12.75 -20.27 -9.88
N GLY A 466 -13.24 -21.21 -9.07
CA GLY A 466 -14.22 -22.23 -9.49
C GLY A 466 -13.66 -23.36 -10.37
N GLU A 467 -12.35 -23.42 -10.55
CA GLU A 467 -11.63 -24.43 -11.34
C GLU A 467 -11.47 -25.74 -10.55
N TYR A 468 -12.59 -26.34 -10.10
CA TYR A 468 -12.57 -27.38 -9.06
C TYR A 468 -11.71 -28.61 -9.37
N GLU A 469 -11.66 -29.10 -10.62
CA GLU A 469 -10.80 -30.25 -10.97
C GLU A 469 -9.30 -29.90 -10.91
N LYS A 470 -8.93 -28.68 -11.31
CA LYS A 470 -7.57 -28.14 -11.21
C LYS A 470 -7.18 -27.99 -9.74
N SER A 471 -8.11 -27.54 -8.90
CA SER A 471 -7.95 -27.50 -7.44
C SER A 471 -7.72 -28.89 -6.84
N ILE A 472 -8.57 -29.88 -7.15
CA ILE A 472 -8.39 -31.28 -6.70
C ILE A 472 -7.01 -31.80 -7.12
N ASN A 473 -6.62 -31.62 -8.38
CA ASN A 473 -5.31 -32.09 -8.87
C ASN A 473 -4.13 -31.48 -8.11
N TYR A 474 -4.16 -30.16 -7.84
CA TYR A 474 -3.11 -29.51 -7.04
C TYR A 474 -3.13 -29.96 -5.57
N LEU A 475 -4.30 -30.10 -4.94
CA LEU A 475 -4.41 -30.55 -3.55
C LEU A 475 -3.98 -32.02 -3.38
N VAL A 476 -4.29 -32.87 -4.35
CA VAL A 476 -3.83 -34.27 -4.41
C VAL A 476 -2.31 -34.34 -4.54
N ALA A 477 -1.72 -33.58 -5.46
CA ALA A 477 -0.26 -33.49 -5.59
C ALA A 477 0.42 -32.96 -4.31
N SER A 478 -0.17 -31.96 -3.67
CA SER A 478 0.29 -31.45 -2.36
C SER A 478 0.28 -32.55 -1.29
N ARG A 479 -0.85 -33.26 -1.15
CA ARG A 479 -1.00 -34.37 -0.20
C ARG A 479 0.07 -35.43 -0.43
N GLU A 480 0.28 -35.85 -1.67
CA GLU A 480 1.19 -36.96 -2.01
C GLU A 480 2.66 -36.60 -1.79
N ILE A 481 3.08 -35.38 -2.12
CA ILE A 481 4.43 -34.89 -1.81
C ILE A 481 4.66 -34.84 -0.30
N LEU A 482 3.69 -34.32 0.48
CA LEU A 482 3.80 -34.26 1.93
C LEU A 482 3.81 -35.67 2.56
N GLN A 483 2.89 -36.55 2.13
CA GLN A 483 2.77 -37.91 2.64
C GLN A 483 3.99 -38.78 2.31
N LYS A 484 4.59 -38.63 1.12
CA LYS A 484 5.87 -39.27 0.78
C LYS A 484 7.01 -38.80 1.68
N ARG A 485 7.05 -37.50 2.01
CA ARG A 485 8.13 -36.88 2.81
C ARG A 485 7.97 -37.15 4.31
N ARG A 486 6.73 -37.16 4.82
CA ARG A 486 6.35 -37.33 6.24
C ARG A 486 4.94 -37.95 6.35
N PRO A 487 4.81 -39.30 6.39
CA PRO A 487 3.51 -39.96 6.37
C PRO A 487 2.55 -39.57 7.51
N ASN A 488 3.11 -39.22 8.68
CA ASN A 488 2.36 -38.88 9.90
C ASN A 488 2.32 -37.36 10.17
N ASP A 489 2.53 -36.51 9.16
CA ASP A 489 2.48 -35.05 9.33
C ASP A 489 1.03 -34.57 9.38
N PHE A 490 0.62 -33.99 10.50
CA PHE A 490 -0.74 -33.47 10.72
C PHE A 490 -1.20 -32.49 9.64
N ARG A 491 -0.28 -31.88 8.89
CA ARG A 491 -0.62 -30.96 7.80
C ARG A 491 -1.29 -31.66 6.61
N ILE A 492 -1.22 -33.00 6.53
CA ILE A 492 -2.02 -33.81 5.61
C ILE A 492 -3.53 -33.63 5.88
N ALA A 493 -3.95 -33.40 7.12
CA ALA A 493 -5.36 -33.20 7.48
C ALA A 493 -5.92 -31.86 6.97
N TYR A 494 -5.14 -30.77 6.98
CA TYR A 494 -5.55 -29.50 6.34
C TYR A 494 -5.79 -29.70 4.84
N ILE A 495 -4.94 -30.48 4.16
CA ILE A 495 -5.08 -30.76 2.73
C ILE A 495 -6.32 -31.62 2.48
N TYR A 496 -6.59 -32.63 3.31
CA TYR A 496 -7.85 -33.40 3.23
C TYR A 496 -9.09 -32.52 3.48
N ASN A 497 -9.06 -31.56 4.41
CA ASN A 497 -10.17 -30.60 4.56
C ASN A 497 -10.35 -29.73 3.33
N SER A 498 -9.27 -29.20 2.73
CA SER A 498 -9.37 -28.45 1.47
C SER A 498 -9.94 -29.32 0.33
N ILE A 499 -9.54 -30.58 0.22
CA ILE A 499 -10.10 -31.52 -0.78
C ILE A 499 -11.59 -31.75 -0.53
N GLY A 500 -11.99 -31.92 0.74
CA GLY A 500 -13.39 -32.10 1.12
C GLY A 500 -14.26 -30.89 0.77
N GLU A 501 -13.73 -29.68 0.96
CA GLU A 501 -14.42 -28.43 0.63
C GLU A 501 -14.63 -28.27 -0.89
N VAL A 502 -13.63 -28.62 -1.72
CA VAL A 502 -13.77 -28.62 -3.18
C VAL A 502 -14.85 -29.62 -3.62
N TYR A 503 -14.81 -30.86 -3.13
CA TYR A 503 -15.83 -31.86 -3.45
C TYR A 503 -17.23 -31.42 -2.99
N GLN A 504 -17.34 -30.76 -1.83
CA GLN A 504 -18.61 -30.21 -1.35
C GLN A 504 -19.17 -29.15 -2.31
N LYS A 505 -18.33 -28.23 -2.83
CA LYS A 505 -18.75 -27.24 -3.83
C LYS A 505 -19.09 -27.85 -5.20
N LYS A 506 -18.48 -28.98 -5.58
CA LYS A 506 -18.89 -29.77 -6.77
C LYS A 506 -20.23 -30.51 -6.58
N GLY A 507 -20.70 -30.69 -5.34
CA GLY A 507 -21.84 -31.56 -5.02
C GLY A 507 -21.47 -33.04 -4.86
N GLU A 508 -20.18 -33.37 -4.80
CA GLU A 508 -19.64 -34.73 -4.59
C GLU A 508 -19.59 -35.05 -3.09
N ILE A 509 -20.78 -35.15 -2.49
CA ILE A 509 -20.94 -35.15 -1.02
C ILE A 509 -20.32 -36.40 -0.36
N LYS A 510 -20.18 -37.55 -1.05
CA LYS A 510 -19.56 -38.75 -0.47
C LYS A 510 -18.04 -38.60 -0.38
N GLU A 511 -17.45 -38.04 -1.43
CA GLU A 511 -16.03 -37.78 -1.62
C GLU A 511 -15.58 -36.68 -0.65
N ALA A 512 -16.44 -35.68 -0.45
CA ALA A 512 -16.30 -34.65 0.57
C ALA A 512 -16.34 -35.22 2.00
N LEU A 513 -17.36 -36.04 2.33
CA LEU A 513 -17.50 -36.68 3.64
C LEU A 513 -16.25 -37.52 3.99
N GLN A 514 -15.83 -38.41 3.08
CA GLN A 514 -14.63 -39.25 3.27
C GLN A 514 -13.35 -38.43 3.49
N SER A 515 -13.29 -37.20 2.94
CA SER A 515 -12.13 -36.33 3.08
C SER A 515 -12.12 -35.64 4.45
N TYR A 516 -13.26 -35.12 4.91
CA TYR A 516 -13.41 -34.58 6.26
C TYR A 516 -13.25 -35.64 7.36
N GLU A 517 -13.70 -36.88 7.14
CA GLU A 517 -13.48 -38.01 8.06
C GLU A 517 -11.99 -38.33 8.21
N LYS A 518 -11.24 -38.44 7.10
CA LYS A 518 -9.78 -38.66 7.13
C LYS A 518 -9.02 -37.52 7.81
N ALA A 519 -9.44 -36.27 7.62
CA ALA A 519 -8.86 -35.13 8.32
C ALA A 519 -9.11 -35.19 9.83
N LEU A 520 -10.34 -35.53 10.25
CA LEU A 520 -10.71 -35.69 11.65
C LEU A 520 -9.88 -36.78 12.35
N ASP A 521 -9.71 -37.94 11.71
CA ASP A 521 -8.96 -39.06 12.28
C ASP A 521 -7.48 -38.73 12.48
N ILE A 522 -6.84 -38.06 11.50
CA ILE A 522 -5.45 -37.61 11.62
C ILE A 522 -5.32 -36.56 12.74
N PHE A 523 -6.25 -35.60 12.84
CA PHE A 523 -6.20 -34.60 13.90
C PHE A 523 -6.41 -35.23 15.30
N LYS A 524 -7.27 -36.23 15.45
CA LYS A 524 -7.44 -36.98 16.72
C LYS A 524 -6.23 -37.84 17.10
N GLN A 525 -5.48 -38.33 16.13
CA GLN A 525 -4.22 -39.05 16.39
C GLN A 525 -3.06 -38.10 16.75
N THR A 526 -3.18 -36.80 16.42
CA THR A 526 -2.15 -35.79 16.67
C THR A 526 -2.40 -34.97 17.94
N PHE A 527 -3.64 -34.57 18.18
CA PHE A 527 -4.03 -33.56 19.15
C PHE A 527 -5.07 -34.10 20.15
N ALA A 528 -5.16 -33.47 21.33
CA ALA A 528 -6.22 -33.75 22.29
C ALA A 528 -7.61 -33.46 21.69
N ASP A 529 -8.65 -34.18 22.15
CA ASP A 529 -10.03 -34.08 21.63
C ASP A 529 -10.65 -32.67 21.67
N ASP A 530 -10.07 -31.76 22.46
CA ASP A 530 -10.48 -30.36 22.61
C ASP A 530 -9.77 -29.40 21.63
N HIS A 531 -9.00 -29.90 20.66
CA HIS A 531 -8.22 -29.05 19.76
C HIS A 531 -9.09 -28.35 18.70
N GLU A 532 -8.77 -27.09 18.37
CA GLU A 532 -9.57 -26.26 17.46
C GLU A 532 -9.77 -26.90 16.07
N ASN A 533 -8.70 -27.48 15.50
CA ASN A 533 -8.74 -28.29 14.28
C ASN A 533 -9.82 -29.40 14.29
N ILE A 534 -10.06 -30.03 15.43
CA ILE A 534 -11.10 -31.06 15.59
C ILE A 534 -12.50 -30.43 15.58
N ALA A 535 -12.66 -29.26 16.21
CA ALA A 535 -13.90 -28.48 16.13
C ALA A 535 -14.19 -27.98 14.70
N TRP A 536 -13.17 -27.65 13.91
CA TRP A 536 -13.31 -27.30 12.50
C TRP A 536 -13.79 -28.49 11.65
N CYS A 537 -13.16 -29.67 11.77
CA CYS A 537 -13.66 -30.89 11.13
C CYS A 537 -15.09 -31.23 11.55
N TYR A 538 -15.42 -31.16 12.85
CA TYR A 538 -16.78 -31.38 13.34
C TYR A 538 -17.79 -30.36 12.78
N ASN A 539 -17.41 -29.08 12.60
CA ASN A 539 -18.27 -28.11 11.93
C ASN A 539 -18.55 -28.52 10.47
N ASN A 540 -17.52 -28.88 9.71
CA ASN A 540 -17.64 -29.20 8.30
C ASN A 540 -18.44 -30.49 8.04
N LEU A 541 -18.19 -31.54 8.85
CA LEU A 541 -19.03 -32.74 8.88
C LEU A 541 -20.48 -32.39 9.20
N GLY A 542 -20.72 -31.55 10.21
CA GLY A 542 -22.07 -31.11 10.60
C GLY A 542 -22.82 -30.38 9.49
N ILE A 543 -22.14 -29.59 8.67
CA ILE A 543 -22.72 -28.94 7.47
C ILE A 543 -23.06 -29.99 6.40
N ILE A 544 -22.17 -30.95 6.11
CA ILE A 544 -22.47 -32.02 5.13
C ILE A 544 -23.65 -32.90 5.58
N TYR A 545 -23.75 -33.26 6.86
CA TYR A 545 -24.92 -34.00 7.36
C TYR A 545 -26.20 -33.17 7.24
N LEU A 546 -26.14 -31.84 7.40
CA LEU A 546 -27.28 -30.95 7.17
C LEU A 546 -27.69 -30.92 5.68
N GLU A 547 -26.75 -30.85 4.76
CA GLU A 547 -26.99 -30.93 3.30
C GLU A 547 -27.60 -32.29 2.91
N GLN A 548 -27.16 -33.39 3.53
CA GLN A 548 -27.78 -34.72 3.40
C GLN A 548 -29.14 -34.86 4.11
N LYS A 549 -29.66 -33.80 4.75
CA LYS A 549 -30.90 -33.80 5.58
C LYS A 549 -30.86 -34.77 6.78
N LYS A 550 -29.67 -35.16 7.20
CA LYS A 550 -29.36 -36.01 8.37
C LYS A 550 -29.25 -35.14 9.61
N PHE A 551 -30.38 -34.59 10.04
CA PHE A 551 -30.42 -33.52 11.04
C PHE A 551 -29.93 -33.94 12.43
N SER A 552 -30.00 -35.23 12.78
CA SER A 552 -29.52 -35.75 14.07
C SER A 552 -27.99 -35.77 14.13
N GLU A 553 -27.35 -36.27 13.07
CA GLU A 553 -25.91 -36.29 12.90
C GLU A 553 -25.35 -34.87 12.77
N ALA A 554 -26.03 -34.00 12.00
CA ALA A 554 -25.70 -32.58 11.89
C ALA A 554 -25.70 -31.88 13.26
N LEU A 555 -26.75 -32.09 14.06
CA LEU A 555 -26.86 -31.55 15.42
C LEU A 555 -25.75 -32.10 16.34
N GLN A 556 -25.46 -33.40 16.27
CA GLN A 556 -24.41 -34.04 17.07
C GLN A 556 -23.03 -33.45 16.77
N TYR A 557 -22.67 -33.30 15.49
CA TYR A 557 -21.36 -32.79 15.08
C TYR A 557 -21.22 -31.29 15.34
N LEU A 558 -22.22 -30.47 15.03
CA LEU A 558 -22.19 -29.03 15.33
C LEU A 558 -22.17 -28.76 16.85
N THR A 559 -22.81 -29.61 17.66
CA THR A 559 -22.73 -29.49 19.14
C THR A 559 -21.34 -29.85 19.66
N LYS A 560 -20.68 -30.88 19.12
CA LYS A 560 -19.27 -31.17 19.46
C LYS A 560 -18.35 -30.00 19.10
N ALA A 561 -18.53 -29.41 17.92
CA ALA A 561 -17.79 -28.21 17.50
C ALA A 561 -18.03 -27.02 18.44
N LEU A 562 -19.29 -26.78 18.84
CA LEU A 562 -19.63 -25.71 19.78
C LEU A 562 -18.99 -25.92 21.16
N ASN A 563 -19.09 -27.13 21.72
CA ASN A 563 -18.57 -27.43 23.06
C ASN A 563 -17.05 -27.19 23.16
N ILE A 564 -16.29 -27.60 22.13
CA ILE A 564 -14.84 -27.35 22.07
C ILE A 564 -14.56 -25.84 22.02
N LYS A 565 -15.28 -25.10 21.18
CA LYS A 565 -15.12 -23.64 21.05
C LYS A 565 -15.44 -22.90 22.35
N GLN A 566 -16.56 -23.21 23.00
CA GLN A 566 -16.92 -22.62 24.29
C GLN A 566 -15.92 -22.95 25.40
N GLY A 567 -15.17 -24.06 25.30
CA GLY A 567 -14.10 -24.39 26.24
C GLY A 567 -12.80 -23.60 26.07
N LYS A 568 -12.63 -22.87 24.96
CA LYS A 568 -11.36 -22.18 24.63
C LYS A 568 -11.50 -20.71 24.22
N LEU A 569 -12.71 -20.23 23.94
CA LEU A 569 -12.94 -18.97 23.25
C LEU A 569 -13.91 -18.09 24.06
N PRO A 570 -13.68 -16.76 24.16
CA PRO A 570 -14.60 -15.86 24.87
C PRO A 570 -16.00 -15.88 24.25
N ASP A 571 -17.05 -15.80 25.08
CA ASP A 571 -18.48 -15.90 24.68
C ASP A 571 -18.91 -14.96 23.53
N GLY A 572 -18.14 -13.91 23.25
CA GLY A 572 -18.41 -12.90 22.22
C GLY A 572 -17.65 -13.04 20.89
N HIS A 573 -16.77 -14.02 20.70
CA HIS A 573 -15.97 -14.14 19.46
C HIS A 573 -16.84 -14.65 18.27
N PRO A 574 -16.55 -14.23 17.02
CA PRO A 574 -17.39 -14.54 15.86
C PRO A 574 -17.64 -16.03 15.51
N CYS A 575 -16.75 -16.98 15.79
CA CYS A 575 -16.94 -18.37 15.34
C CYS A 575 -17.81 -19.20 16.29
N LEU A 576 -18.03 -18.76 17.54
CA LEU A 576 -19.22 -19.12 18.32
C LEU A 576 -20.50 -18.69 17.60
N GLY A 577 -20.57 -17.43 17.16
CA GLY A 577 -21.68 -16.88 16.37
C GLY A 577 -21.97 -17.69 15.11
N ASN A 578 -20.93 -18.04 14.32
CA ASN A 578 -21.06 -18.92 13.17
C ASN A 578 -21.60 -20.32 13.52
N THR A 579 -21.15 -20.90 14.63
CA THR A 579 -21.59 -22.24 15.07
C THR A 579 -23.05 -22.21 15.53
N TYR A 580 -23.48 -21.15 16.22
CA TYR A 580 -24.90 -20.94 16.55
C TYR A 580 -25.78 -20.75 15.31
N ASN A 581 -25.35 -19.99 14.30
CA ASN A 581 -26.06 -19.90 13.02
C ASN A 581 -26.24 -21.28 12.37
N ASN A 582 -25.18 -22.10 12.36
CA ASN A 582 -25.22 -23.42 11.75
C ASN A 582 -26.16 -24.38 12.51
N LEU A 583 -26.14 -24.37 13.84
CA LEU A 583 -27.12 -25.09 14.68
C LEU A 583 -28.55 -24.60 14.44
N SER A 584 -28.74 -23.30 14.23
CA SER A 584 -30.06 -22.69 13.95
C SER A 584 -30.63 -23.17 12.61
N ASN A 585 -29.79 -23.35 11.58
CA ASN A 585 -30.20 -23.99 10.33
C ASN A 585 -30.75 -25.41 10.59
N VAL A 586 -30.06 -26.23 11.42
CA VAL A 586 -30.52 -27.59 11.75
C VAL A 586 -31.91 -27.57 12.39
N HIS A 587 -32.13 -26.70 13.39
CA HIS A 587 -33.45 -26.54 14.01
C HIS A 587 -34.51 -26.04 13.02
N TYR A 588 -34.17 -25.09 12.14
CA TYR A 588 -35.07 -24.57 11.11
C TYR A 588 -35.54 -25.68 10.15
N PHE A 589 -34.61 -26.50 9.63
CA PHE A 589 -34.95 -27.62 8.75
C PHE A 589 -35.63 -28.80 9.46
N ARG A 590 -35.57 -28.85 10.80
CA ARG A 590 -36.42 -29.72 11.66
C ARG A 590 -37.80 -29.12 11.98
N HIS A 591 -38.11 -27.92 11.48
CA HIS A 591 -39.29 -27.11 11.81
C HIS A 591 -39.39 -26.66 13.28
N GLU A 592 -38.28 -26.69 14.03
CA GLU A 592 -38.16 -26.27 15.42
C GLU A 592 -37.93 -24.75 15.51
N TYR A 593 -38.85 -23.97 14.91
CA TYR A 593 -38.67 -22.55 14.61
C TYR A 593 -38.33 -21.67 15.82
N GLU A 594 -38.89 -21.95 17.00
CA GLU A 594 -38.56 -21.22 18.24
C GLU A 594 -37.09 -21.41 18.65
N GLN A 595 -36.59 -22.65 18.57
CA GLN A 595 -35.20 -22.97 18.90
C GLN A 595 -34.23 -22.38 17.88
N ALA A 596 -34.61 -22.39 16.59
CA ALA A 596 -33.88 -21.73 15.53
C ALA A 596 -33.80 -20.22 15.76
N LEU A 597 -34.93 -19.54 16.00
CA LEU A 597 -35.00 -18.10 16.24
C LEU A 597 -34.14 -17.69 17.44
N LYS A 598 -34.24 -18.41 18.57
CA LYS A 598 -33.46 -18.15 19.78
C LYS A 598 -31.95 -18.25 19.54
N LYS A 599 -31.49 -19.24 18.77
CA LYS A 599 -30.07 -19.42 18.44
C LYS A 599 -29.58 -18.44 17.35
N TYR A 600 -30.42 -18.04 16.39
CA TYR A 600 -30.09 -16.96 15.45
C TYR A 600 -29.97 -15.61 16.17
N GLN A 601 -30.86 -15.30 17.13
CA GLN A 601 -30.77 -14.08 17.94
C GLN A 601 -29.46 -14.03 18.75
N LEU A 602 -29.03 -15.16 19.33
CA LEU A 602 -27.72 -15.27 19.99
C LEU A 602 -26.55 -15.05 19.01
N SER A 603 -26.60 -15.68 17.82
CA SER A 603 -25.63 -15.47 16.75
C SER A 603 -25.55 -13.99 16.30
N TYR A 604 -26.71 -13.33 16.18
CA TYR A 604 -26.82 -11.92 15.82
C TYR A 604 -26.23 -11.00 16.88
N GLU A 605 -26.56 -11.19 18.16
CA GLU A 605 -26.01 -10.35 19.25
C GLU A 605 -24.51 -10.62 19.51
N ILE A 606 -23.99 -11.80 19.18
CA ILE A 606 -22.53 -12.04 19.12
C ILE A 606 -21.91 -11.20 17.99
N PHE A 607 -22.39 -11.35 16.74
CA PHE A 607 -21.83 -10.64 15.59
C PHE A 607 -21.96 -9.12 15.70
N LYS A 608 -23.08 -8.61 16.22
CA LYS A 608 -23.34 -7.17 16.45
C LYS A 608 -22.41 -6.54 17.49
N LYS A 609 -21.77 -7.33 18.36
CA LYS A 609 -20.77 -6.86 19.33
C LYS A 609 -19.34 -7.04 18.82
N SER A 610 -19.06 -8.13 18.11
CA SER A 610 -17.71 -8.48 17.66
C SER A 610 -17.29 -7.87 16.31
N LEU A 611 -18.24 -7.65 15.40
CA LEU A 611 -17.98 -7.27 14.02
C LEU A 611 -18.45 -5.84 13.71
N THR A 612 -17.96 -5.28 12.61
CA THR A 612 -18.41 -3.97 12.12
C THR A 612 -19.90 -4.02 11.71
N PRO A 613 -20.67 -2.93 11.83
CA PRO A 613 -22.11 -2.92 11.49
C PRO A 613 -22.42 -3.36 10.05
N GLN A 614 -21.46 -3.17 9.13
CA GLN A 614 -21.52 -3.54 7.72
C GLN A 614 -21.18 -5.02 7.45
N HIS A 615 -20.83 -5.83 8.45
CA HIS A 615 -20.22 -7.12 8.19
C HIS A 615 -21.19 -8.14 7.52
N PRO A 616 -20.78 -8.86 6.45
CA PRO A 616 -21.60 -9.86 5.75
C PRO A 616 -22.32 -10.88 6.64
N SER A 617 -21.67 -11.31 7.73
CA SER A 617 -22.25 -12.28 8.68
C SER A 617 -23.47 -11.74 9.43
N ILE A 618 -23.55 -10.42 9.70
CA ILE A 618 -24.73 -9.79 10.31
C ILE A 618 -25.92 -9.85 9.35
N ALA A 619 -25.71 -9.47 8.08
CA ALA A 619 -26.74 -9.54 7.04
C ALA A 619 -27.24 -10.97 6.80
N ARG A 620 -26.35 -11.96 6.80
CA ARG A 620 -26.69 -13.39 6.69
C ARG A 620 -27.61 -13.85 7.81
N VAL A 621 -27.30 -13.54 9.07
CA VAL A 621 -28.15 -13.93 10.20
C VAL A 621 -29.49 -13.18 10.19
N LEU A 622 -29.50 -11.89 9.82
CA LEU A 622 -30.74 -11.13 9.63
C LEU A 622 -31.64 -11.77 8.55
N LYS A 623 -31.10 -12.16 7.39
CA LYS A 623 -31.85 -12.89 6.36
C LYS A 623 -32.42 -14.20 6.92
N ASN A 624 -31.61 -14.97 7.64
CA ASN A 624 -32.03 -16.24 8.24
C ASN A 624 -33.14 -16.06 9.29
N ILE A 625 -33.10 -14.99 10.10
CA ILE A 625 -34.19 -14.62 11.01
C ILE A 625 -35.46 -14.27 10.22
N GLY A 626 -35.33 -13.53 9.12
CA GLY A 626 -36.43 -13.24 8.20
C GLY A 626 -37.10 -14.51 7.63
N ILE A 627 -36.29 -15.50 7.25
CA ILE A 627 -36.77 -16.81 6.78
C ILE A 627 -37.57 -17.56 7.87
N VAL A 628 -37.12 -17.52 9.13
CA VAL A 628 -37.89 -18.13 10.24
C VAL A 628 -39.25 -17.42 10.42
N TYR A 629 -39.28 -16.09 10.42
CA TYR A 629 -40.52 -15.33 10.53
C TYR A 629 -41.46 -15.56 9.33
N GLU A 630 -40.94 -15.70 8.10
CA GLU A 630 -41.77 -16.06 6.94
C GLU A 630 -42.37 -17.46 7.09
N ALA A 631 -41.60 -18.43 7.60
CA ALA A 631 -42.08 -19.79 7.86
C ALA A 631 -43.15 -19.87 8.95
N THR A 632 -43.09 -18.98 9.96
CA THR A 632 -44.13 -18.84 11.01
C THR A 632 -45.28 -17.90 10.62
N LYS A 633 -45.28 -17.37 9.38
CA LYS A 633 -46.27 -16.40 8.83
C LYS A 633 -46.25 -15.00 9.46
N ALA A 634 -45.22 -14.66 10.21
CA ALA A 634 -44.94 -13.32 10.74
C ALA A 634 -44.33 -12.43 9.63
N PHE A 635 -45.12 -12.11 8.61
CA PHE A 635 -44.59 -11.52 7.37
C PHE A 635 -44.06 -10.08 7.54
N ILE A 636 -44.59 -9.32 8.50
CA ILE A 636 -44.11 -7.96 8.83
C ILE A 636 -42.71 -8.03 9.44
N GLU A 637 -42.53 -8.93 10.41
CA GLU A 637 -41.24 -9.21 11.06
C GLU A 637 -40.24 -9.77 10.04
N ALA A 638 -40.67 -10.67 9.15
CA ALA A 638 -39.82 -11.17 8.07
C ALA A 638 -39.30 -10.05 7.17
N LYS A 639 -40.20 -9.16 6.71
CA LYS A 639 -39.87 -7.99 5.89
C LYS A 639 -38.84 -7.08 6.54
N ILE A 640 -39.06 -6.72 7.81
CA ILE A 640 -38.13 -5.85 8.59
C ILE A 640 -36.72 -6.45 8.67
N HIS A 641 -36.59 -7.77 8.77
CA HIS A 641 -35.28 -8.44 8.84
C HIS A 641 -34.62 -8.55 7.46
N TYR A 642 -35.37 -8.83 6.39
CA TYR A 642 -34.86 -8.79 5.02
C TYR A 642 -34.41 -7.38 4.60
N GLU A 643 -35.16 -6.32 4.96
CA GLU A 643 -34.80 -4.93 4.65
C GLU A 643 -33.48 -4.51 5.33
N LYS A 644 -33.28 -4.91 6.60
CA LYS A 644 -32.00 -4.69 7.31
C LYS A 644 -30.84 -5.46 6.66
N ALA A 645 -31.07 -6.71 6.24
CA ALA A 645 -30.07 -7.51 5.54
C ALA A 645 -29.68 -6.88 4.18
N LEU A 646 -30.67 -6.39 3.43
CA LEU A 646 -30.47 -5.70 2.14
C LEU A 646 -29.71 -4.39 2.32
N TYR A 647 -30.04 -3.59 3.35
CA TYR A 647 -29.34 -2.34 3.65
C TYR A 647 -27.84 -2.55 3.89
N ILE A 648 -27.47 -3.58 4.65
CA ILE A 648 -26.06 -3.94 4.88
C ILE A 648 -25.40 -4.39 3.57
N ARG A 649 -26.00 -5.36 2.84
CA ARG A 649 -25.41 -5.90 1.61
C ARG A 649 -25.21 -4.84 0.51
N LYS A 650 -26.11 -3.85 0.42
CA LYS A 650 -25.99 -2.72 -0.53
C LYS A 650 -24.77 -1.82 -0.31
N GLN A 651 -24.11 -1.88 0.84
CA GLN A 651 -22.86 -1.14 1.12
C GLN A 651 -21.61 -1.92 0.69
N ILE A 652 -21.76 -3.20 0.30
CA ILE A 652 -20.65 -4.13 0.02
C ILE A 652 -20.64 -4.55 -1.45
N PHE A 653 -21.83 -4.70 -2.05
CA PHE A 653 -22.01 -5.28 -3.38
C PHE A 653 -22.59 -4.29 -4.39
N LYS A 654 -22.15 -4.40 -5.65
CA LYS A 654 -22.75 -3.70 -6.80
C LYS A 654 -24.21 -4.15 -7.00
N PRO A 655 -25.10 -3.30 -7.55
CA PRO A 655 -26.55 -3.56 -7.62
C PRO A 655 -26.94 -4.89 -8.29
N GLU A 656 -26.10 -5.40 -9.20
CA GLU A 656 -26.32 -6.60 -10.00
C GLU A 656 -26.00 -7.91 -9.25
N HIS A 657 -25.47 -7.83 -8.03
CA HIS A 657 -25.00 -9.00 -7.27
C HIS A 657 -26.15 -9.94 -6.86
N PRO A 658 -26.02 -11.27 -7.03
CA PRO A 658 -27.08 -12.24 -6.73
C PRO A 658 -27.76 -12.09 -5.37
N ASP A 659 -27.02 -11.95 -4.26
CA ASP A 659 -27.58 -11.69 -2.92
C ASP A 659 -28.57 -10.52 -2.86
N LEU A 660 -28.31 -9.41 -3.58
CA LEU A 660 -29.18 -8.24 -3.56
C LEU A 660 -30.49 -8.53 -4.28
N ILE A 661 -30.41 -9.24 -5.42
CA ILE A 661 -31.55 -9.67 -6.21
C ILE A 661 -32.40 -10.69 -5.43
N GLU A 662 -31.75 -11.62 -4.72
CA GLU A 662 -32.41 -12.63 -3.90
C GLU A 662 -33.16 -12.00 -2.71
N ILE A 663 -32.49 -11.18 -1.89
CA ILE A 663 -33.12 -10.53 -0.74
C ILE A 663 -34.22 -9.56 -1.18
N SER A 664 -34.09 -8.91 -2.34
CA SER A 664 -35.16 -8.07 -2.89
C SER A 664 -36.40 -8.89 -3.27
N LYS A 665 -36.22 -10.08 -3.85
CA LYS A 665 -37.32 -11.04 -4.11
C LYS A 665 -37.92 -11.60 -2.82
N ASP A 666 -37.12 -11.78 -1.76
CA ASP A 666 -37.62 -12.15 -0.43
C ASP A 666 -38.56 -11.07 0.12
N ILE A 667 -38.17 -9.79 0.05
CA ILE A 667 -38.98 -8.62 0.48
C ILE A 667 -40.28 -8.51 -0.34
N GLU A 668 -40.20 -8.67 -1.67
CA GLU A 668 -41.37 -8.67 -2.56
C GLU A 668 -42.35 -9.80 -2.19
N ARG A 669 -41.82 -11.03 -2.06
CA ARG A 669 -42.61 -12.23 -1.72
C ARG A 669 -43.33 -12.14 -0.38
N VAL A 670 -42.76 -11.50 0.64
CA VAL A 670 -43.49 -11.26 1.90
C VAL A 670 -44.40 -10.04 1.84
N SER A 671 -44.07 -9.01 1.06
CA SER A 671 -44.93 -7.84 0.88
C SER A 671 -46.28 -8.23 0.25
N LEU A 672 -46.28 -9.15 -0.72
CA LEU A 672 -47.47 -9.75 -1.32
C LEU A 672 -48.29 -10.66 -0.38
N LYS A 673 -47.83 -10.89 0.86
CA LYS A 673 -48.52 -11.66 1.91
C LYS A 673 -48.95 -10.79 3.11
N ILE A 674 -48.64 -9.49 3.08
CA ILE A 674 -49.07 -8.48 4.05
C ILE A 674 -50.32 -7.73 3.52
N GLN A 675 -50.52 -7.75 2.20
CA GLN A 675 -51.72 -7.30 1.48
C GLN A 675 -52.84 -8.33 1.56
#